data_AF-A0A957IF10-F1
#
_entry.id   AF-A0A957IF10-F1
#
_cell.length_a   1.000
_cell.length_b   1.000
_cell.length_c   1.000
_cell.angle_alpha   90.00
_cell.angle_beta   90.00
_cell.angle_gamma   90.00
#
_symmetry.space_group_name_H-M   'P 1'
#
loop_
_entity.id
_entity.type
_entity.pdbx_description
1 polymer ?
#
loop_
_entity_poly.entity_id
_entity_poly.type
_entity_poly.pdbx_seq_one_letter_code
_entity_poly.pdbx_strand_id
1 'polypeptide(L)'
;MQTSFIGVLVVTIVFIVAILVIIPAWLKHLAQRNIQRRRQIVAQLRMLDPALTTAVYNLNRFSQTQSTRYRQQRSQAETNLQAAQTKRESIGEKLKTLQFVQLPDAGWPISFLLTYPEHFVTIPSTRLELRRCERLLSSATEDLQKTQTALQALDLLPINLQQLYQQLKDRLNAIRLELATERKAGITQLADLESRWQQQQQALAELVEQVTQAESAPDRNDALAAELERVERQMQVLADDVKTLQTERLACDQKLNLARSAFQQIPINTQPTAVSPDLKQAIEAIQTWLQTAVSARQQREFVKVTALSNLCLQLVPLVTSLDVIQKSLFTLRSSQEETLRGTEIAKMDQQYQLIMTDLNMQLERTGTDVAYVPQLATAVASYQIQVQQLQKELDQSQKHIQSDQQQWLREAQKADKKLNQTWQNLQKVCTLAQDDAWFLAYAGLQQQFAAIQTNTTALKEYVEDAAKLAEQIDELRQALVEEFRLLRNYLKEVPGLVSIGSNLAGDWHCLLSQVKRLEQLTTAVQEKGTLTLQANHINIVDAALEDISQLQIQIQQLLDYLRVESEQMQQRVDNISYATQTVIDPQGNVPPEYQSNMDLIGRYYQHAMNSDNCNETNDALVKAENLANQMILP
;
A
#
# COMPACT_ATOMS: atom_id res chain seq x y z
N MET A 1 -111.27 15.62 -21.00
CA MET A 1 -111.57 14.26 -21.52
C MET A 1 -111.79 14.18 -23.04
N GLN A 2 -112.23 15.24 -23.74
CA GLN A 2 -112.40 15.19 -25.21
C GLN A 2 -111.07 15.18 -25.99
N THR A 3 -110.03 15.89 -25.53
CA THR A 3 -108.71 15.91 -26.19
C THR A 3 -107.99 14.57 -26.13
N SER A 4 -108.17 13.79 -25.05
CA SER A 4 -107.60 12.46 -24.87
C SER A 4 -108.33 11.39 -25.69
N PHE A 5 -109.66 11.45 -25.83
CA PHE A 5 -110.43 10.49 -26.64
C PHE A 5 -110.22 10.72 -28.15
N ILE A 6 -110.20 11.99 -28.59
CA ILE A 6 -109.85 12.33 -29.98
C ILE A 6 -108.39 11.96 -30.27
N GLY A 7 -107.47 12.15 -29.31
CA GLY A 7 -106.09 11.69 -29.43
C GLY A 7 -105.98 10.17 -29.64
N VAL A 8 -106.67 9.37 -28.82
CA VAL A 8 -106.68 7.90 -28.95
C VAL A 8 -107.34 7.45 -30.25
N LEU A 9 -108.45 8.06 -30.66
CA LEU A 9 -109.16 7.69 -31.90
C LEU A 9 -108.37 8.08 -33.15
N VAL A 10 -107.71 9.24 -33.17
CA VAL A 10 -106.78 9.63 -34.25
C VAL A 10 -105.59 8.69 -34.29
N VAL A 11 -104.97 8.36 -33.13
CA VAL A 11 -103.88 7.38 -33.08
C VAL A 11 -104.34 6.01 -33.58
N THR A 12 -105.56 5.58 -33.24
CA THR A 12 -106.12 4.28 -33.65
C THR A 12 -106.40 4.25 -35.15
N ILE A 13 -107.00 5.29 -35.72
CA ILE A 13 -107.23 5.42 -37.16
C ILE A 13 -105.88 5.48 -37.90
N VAL A 14 -104.91 6.25 -37.41
CA VAL A 14 -103.56 6.30 -37.98
C VAL A 14 -102.90 4.91 -37.92
N PHE A 15 -103.08 4.16 -36.84
CA PHE A 15 -102.57 2.79 -36.71
C PHE A 15 -103.26 1.83 -37.69
N ILE A 16 -104.58 1.93 -37.85
CA ILE A 16 -105.36 1.13 -38.81
C ILE A 16 -104.94 1.46 -40.24
N VAL A 17 -104.81 2.74 -40.60
CA VAL A 17 -104.33 3.17 -41.92
C VAL A 17 -102.88 2.72 -42.13
N ALA A 18 -102.04 2.79 -41.11
CA ALA A 18 -100.67 2.30 -41.18
C ALA A 18 -100.61 0.78 -41.42
N ILE A 19 -101.45 -0.01 -40.77
CA ILE A 19 -101.50 -1.47 -40.93
C ILE A 19 -102.15 -1.90 -42.24
N LEU A 20 -103.21 -1.22 -42.68
CA LEU A 20 -103.97 -1.62 -43.87
C LEU A 20 -103.41 -1.05 -45.17
N VAL A 21 -102.68 0.07 -45.12
CA VAL A 21 -102.19 0.76 -46.32
C VAL A 21 -100.67 0.90 -46.32
N ILE A 22 -100.08 1.48 -45.27
CA ILE A 22 -98.64 1.82 -45.26
C ILE A 22 -97.76 0.57 -45.20
N ILE A 23 -98.02 -0.36 -44.27
CA ILE A 23 -97.26 -1.61 -44.11
C ILE A 23 -97.33 -2.48 -45.38
N PRO A 24 -98.51 -2.73 -45.97
CA PRO A 24 -98.62 -3.50 -47.22
C PRO A 24 -97.95 -2.81 -48.42
N ALA A 25 -98.07 -1.49 -48.55
CA ALA A 25 -97.37 -0.74 -49.60
C ALA A 25 -95.85 -0.77 -49.43
N TRP A 26 -95.36 -0.64 -48.19
CA TRP A 26 -93.95 -0.78 -47.85
C TRP A 26 -93.44 -2.20 -48.13
N LEU A 27 -94.20 -3.24 -47.78
CA LEU A 27 -93.88 -4.63 -48.10
C LEU A 27 -93.86 -4.90 -49.60
N LYS A 28 -94.79 -4.30 -50.38
CA LYS A 28 -94.76 -4.35 -51.86
C LYS A 28 -93.49 -3.72 -52.43
N HIS A 29 -93.13 -2.53 -51.94
CA HIS A 29 -91.88 -1.88 -52.34
C HIS A 29 -90.64 -2.71 -51.95
N LEU A 30 -90.64 -3.31 -50.75
CA LEU A 30 -89.56 -4.19 -50.31
C LEU A 30 -89.46 -5.48 -51.13
N ALA A 31 -90.57 -6.11 -51.48
CA ALA A 31 -90.59 -7.30 -52.32
C ALA A 31 -89.99 -7.01 -53.70
N GLN A 32 -90.40 -5.91 -54.34
CA GLN A 32 -89.83 -5.47 -55.62
C GLN A 32 -88.33 -5.15 -55.49
N ARG A 33 -87.92 -4.47 -54.41
CA ARG A 33 -86.50 -4.17 -54.15
C ARG A 33 -85.67 -5.42 -53.88
N ASN A 34 -86.23 -6.43 -53.21
CA ASN A 34 -85.60 -7.73 -52.98
C ASN A 34 -85.38 -8.48 -54.31
N ILE A 35 -86.34 -8.44 -55.23
CA ILE A 35 -86.19 -9.02 -56.57
C ILE A 35 -85.09 -8.32 -57.37
N GLN A 36 -85.04 -6.98 -57.33
CA GLN A 36 -83.97 -6.22 -57.98
C GLN A 36 -82.59 -6.53 -57.40
N ARG A 37 -82.46 -6.55 -56.06
CA ARG A 37 -81.22 -6.93 -55.37
C ARG A 37 -80.77 -8.35 -55.71
N ARG A 38 -81.70 -9.30 -55.75
CA ARG A 38 -81.41 -10.67 -56.21
C ARG A 38 -80.79 -10.67 -57.60
N ARG A 39 -81.37 -9.92 -58.55
CA ARG A 39 -80.81 -9.83 -59.92
C ARG A 39 -79.39 -9.25 -59.91
N GLN A 40 -79.13 -8.23 -59.10
CA GLN A 40 -77.79 -7.64 -58.94
C GLN A 40 -76.78 -8.64 -58.36
N ILE A 41 -77.13 -9.34 -57.27
CA ILE A 41 -76.28 -10.36 -56.65
C ILE A 41 -76.02 -11.51 -57.64
N VAL A 42 -77.04 -11.97 -58.37
CA VAL A 42 -76.88 -13.03 -59.39
C VAL A 42 -75.98 -12.57 -60.53
N ALA A 43 -76.08 -11.32 -60.97
CA ALA A 43 -75.19 -10.76 -61.99
C ALA A 43 -73.73 -10.70 -61.51
N GLN A 44 -73.49 -10.28 -60.26
CA GLN A 44 -72.16 -10.24 -59.67
C GLN A 44 -71.58 -11.63 -59.42
N LEU A 45 -72.39 -12.62 -59.03
CA LEU A 45 -71.95 -14.03 -58.94
C LEU A 45 -71.52 -14.56 -60.32
N ARG A 46 -72.27 -14.24 -61.38
CA ARG A 46 -71.88 -14.61 -62.76
C ARG A 46 -70.57 -13.97 -63.21
N MET A 47 -70.23 -12.78 -62.70
CA MET A 47 -68.94 -12.13 -62.97
C MET A 47 -67.81 -12.74 -62.13
N LEU A 48 -68.10 -13.25 -60.95
CA LEU A 48 -67.13 -13.89 -60.05
C LEU A 48 -66.68 -15.27 -60.58
N ASP A 49 -67.61 -16.04 -61.14
CA ASP A 49 -67.36 -17.39 -61.67
C ASP A 49 -66.17 -17.48 -62.65
N PRO A 50 -66.10 -16.70 -63.75
CA PRO A 50 -64.96 -16.75 -64.67
C PRO A 50 -63.64 -16.33 -64.01
N ALA A 51 -63.69 -15.40 -63.05
CA ALA A 51 -62.50 -14.95 -62.34
C ALA A 51 -61.96 -16.02 -61.37
N LEU A 52 -62.84 -16.76 -60.70
CA LEU A 52 -62.47 -17.93 -59.89
C LEU A 52 -61.89 -19.05 -60.76
N THR A 53 -62.49 -19.35 -61.91
CA THR A 53 -61.96 -20.36 -62.84
C THR A 53 -60.58 -19.97 -63.36
N THR A 54 -60.37 -18.69 -63.68
CA THR A 54 -59.07 -18.17 -64.11
C THR A 54 -58.02 -18.28 -62.99
N ALA A 55 -58.40 -17.95 -61.75
CA ALA A 55 -57.51 -18.09 -60.59
C ALA A 55 -57.13 -19.55 -60.31
N VAL A 56 -58.07 -20.50 -60.43
CA VAL A 56 -57.80 -21.95 -60.32
C VAL A 56 -56.80 -22.39 -61.39
N TYR A 57 -57.04 -22.00 -62.65
CA TYR A 57 -56.16 -22.35 -63.76
C TYR A 57 -54.73 -21.80 -63.56
N ASN A 58 -54.60 -20.55 -63.12
CA ASN A 58 -53.31 -19.95 -62.84
C ASN A 58 -52.60 -20.61 -61.65
N LEU A 59 -53.33 -20.96 -60.59
CA LEU A 59 -52.77 -21.65 -59.43
C LEU A 59 -52.26 -23.06 -59.77
N ASN A 60 -52.96 -23.77 -60.65
CA ASN A 60 -52.57 -25.12 -61.09
C ASN A 60 -51.24 -25.15 -61.84
N ARG A 61 -50.82 -24.03 -62.46
CA ARG A 61 -49.49 -23.90 -63.08
C ARG A 61 -48.34 -24.04 -62.08
N PHE A 62 -48.62 -23.88 -60.79
CA PHE A 62 -47.65 -23.99 -59.69
C PHE A 62 -47.90 -25.26 -58.85
N SER A 63 -48.55 -26.28 -59.41
CA SER A 63 -48.98 -27.47 -58.66
C SER A 63 -47.83 -28.35 -58.12
N GLN A 64 -46.62 -28.24 -58.67
CA GLN A 64 -45.45 -29.06 -58.32
C GLN A 64 -44.28 -28.26 -57.72
N THR A 65 -44.56 -27.26 -56.89
CA THR A 65 -43.51 -26.42 -56.29
C THR A 65 -42.72 -27.08 -55.16
N GLN A 66 -41.39 -26.96 -55.23
CA GLN A 66 -40.38 -27.48 -54.31
C GLN A 66 -39.80 -26.40 -53.39
N SER A 67 -39.65 -25.17 -53.86
CA SER A 67 -39.13 -24.05 -53.05
C SER A 67 -40.08 -23.72 -51.90
N THR A 68 -39.50 -23.42 -50.73
CA THR A 68 -40.25 -23.05 -49.54
C THR A 68 -41.05 -21.76 -49.78
N ARG A 69 -40.43 -20.78 -50.46
CA ARG A 69 -41.05 -19.50 -50.83
C ARG A 69 -42.23 -19.69 -51.79
N TYR A 70 -42.10 -20.56 -52.79
CA TYR A 70 -43.18 -20.90 -53.73
C TYR A 70 -44.33 -21.64 -53.04
N ARG A 71 -44.04 -22.60 -52.16
CA ARG A 71 -45.05 -23.35 -51.41
C ARG A 71 -45.87 -22.46 -50.48
N GLN A 72 -45.21 -21.53 -49.78
CA GLN A 72 -45.90 -20.61 -48.86
C GLN A 72 -46.87 -19.69 -49.60
N GLN A 73 -46.41 -19.05 -50.68
CA GLN A 73 -47.25 -18.13 -51.48
C GLN A 73 -48.39 -18.87 -52.19
N ARG A 74 -48.13 -20.07 -52.70
CA ARG A 74 -49.18 -20.94 -53.27
C ARG A 74 -50.20 -21.36 -52.23
N SER A 75 -49.77 -21.82 -51.05
CA SER A 75 -50.68 -22.23 -49.98
C SER A 75 -51.57 -21.08 -49.51
N GLN A 76 -51.03 -19.86 -49.48
CA GLN A 76 -51.79 -18.65 -49.19
C GLN A 76 -52.81 -18.34 -50.30
N ALA A 77 -52.44 -18.45 -51.58
CA ALA A 77 -53.34 -18.29 -52.71
C ALA A 77 -54.46 -19.36 -52.71
N GLU A 78 -54.12 -20.61 -52.43
CA GLU A 78 -55.05 -21.73 -52.34
C GLU A 78 -56.08 -21.54 -51.22
N THR A 79 -55.62 -21.15 -50.02
CA THR A 79 -56.49 -20.90 -48.87
C THR A 79 -57.49 -19.77 -49.16
N ASN A 80 -57.03 -18.67 -49.76
CA ASN A 80 -57.89 -17.55 -50.12
C ASN A 80 -58.87 -17.93 -51.24
N LEU A 81 -58.44 -18.74 -52.22
CA LEU A 81 -59.28 -19.20 -53.33
C LEU A 81 -60.39 -20.15 -52.84
N GLN A 82 -60.05 -21.10 -51.97
CA GLN A 82 -61.02 -22.01 -51.34
C GLN A 82 -62.04 -21.23 -50.50
N ALA A 83 -61.60 -20.21 -49.75
CA ALA A 83 -62.49 -19.34 -48.99
C ALA A 83 -63.47 -18.58 -49.92
N ALA A 84 -62.99 -18.06 -51.05
CA ALA A 84 -63.82 -17.38 -52.04
C ALA A 84 -64.83 -18.33 -52.71
N GLN A 85 -64.42 -19.55 -53.06
CA GLN A 85 -65.29 -20.59 -53.63
C GLN A 85 -66.39 -21.03 -52.65
N THR A 86 -66.00 -21.35 -51.41
CA THR A 86 -66.95 -21.75 -50.35
C THR A 86 -67.99 -20.65 -50.10
N LYS A 87 -67.56 -19.39 -50.04
CA LYS A 87 -68.47 -18.24 -49.89
C LYS A 87 -69.40 -18.12 -51.10
N ARG A 88 -68.89 -18.25 -52.32
CA ARG A 88 -69.68 -18.24 -53.56
C ARG A 88 -70.75 -19.33 -53.56
N GLU A 89 -70.39 -20.56 -53.21
CA GLU A 89 -71.32 -21.69 -53.14
C GLU A 89 -72.41 -21.46 -52.09
N SER A 90 -72.03 -20.98 -50.90
CA SER A 90 -73.00 -20.66 -49.84
C SER A 90 -74.00 -19.57 -50.25
N ILE A 91 -73.58 -18.58 -51.05
CA ILE A 91 -74.48 -17.55 -51.59
C ILE A 91 -75.41 -18.19 -52.63
N GLY A 92 -74.88 -19.03 -53.52
CA GLY A 92 -75.66 -19.73 -54.54
C GLY A 92 -76.76 -20.63 -53.94
N GLU A 93 -76.45 -21.38 -52.89
CA GLU A 93 -77.41 -22.20 -52.15
C GLU A 93 -78.46 -21.34 -51.44
N LYS A 94 -78.05 -20.31 -50.70
CA LYS A 94 -78.98 -19.38 -50.05
C LYS A 94 -79.93 -18.71 -51.04
N LEU A 95 -79.46 -18.33 -52.22
CA LEU A 95 -80.31 -17.73 -53.24
C LEU A 95 -81.31 -18.71 -53.88
N LYS A 96 -81.05 -20.02 -53.83
CA LYS A 96 -81.97 -21.07 -54.28
C LYS A 96 -83.07 -21.36 -53.25
N THR A 97 -82.76 -21.25 -51.96
CA THR A 97 -83.70 -21.54 -50.87
C THR A 97 -84.59 -20.35 -50.50
N LEU A 98 -84.17 -19.13 -50.81
CA LEU A 98 -84.96 -17.93 -50.56
C LEU A 98 -86.21 -17.84 -51.44
N GLN A 99 -87.35 -17.60 -50.81
CA GLN A 99 -88.63 -17.39 -51.47
C GLN A 99 -88.80 -15.91 -51.85
N PHE A 100 -89.00 -15.64 -53.14
CA PHE A 100 -89.20 -14.29 -53.66
C PHE A 100 -90.68 -14.06 -53.98
N VAL A 101 -91.40 -13.48 -53.02
CA VAL A 101 -92.83 -13.18 -53.16
C VAL A 101 -93.04 -12.08 -54.20
N GLN A 102 -93.89 -12.35 -55.19
CA GLN A 102 -94.36 -11.35 -56.16
C GLN A 102 -95.78 -10.95 -55.79
N LEU A 103 -95.96 -9.70 -55.37
CA LEU A 103 -97.27 -9.13 -55.06
C LEU A 103 -97.94 -8.66 -56.36
N PRO A 104 -99.26 -8.87 -56.55
CA PRO A 104 -99.96 -8.44 -57.75
C PRO A 104 -99.78 -6.95 -58.06
N ASP A 105 -99.62 -6.62 -59.34
CA ASP A 105 -99.48 -5.22 -59.77
C ASP A 105 -100.81 -4.46 -59.65
N ALA A 106 -101.94 -5.14 -59.88
CA ALA A 106 -103.29 -4.61 -59.73
C ALA A 106 -103.96 -5.07 -58.42
N GLY A 107 -104.58 -4.13 -57.69
CA GLY A 107 -105.30 -4.39 -56.44
C GLY A 107 -104.59 -3.88 -55.17
N TRP A 108 -105.31 -3.88 -54.04
CA TRP A 108 -104.77 -3.46 -52.74
C TRP A 108 -103.84 -4.56 -52.18
N PRO A 109 -102.56 -4.28 -51.84
CA PRO A 109 -101.61 -5.31 -51.41
C PRO A 109 -102.04 -6.07 -50.15
N ILE A 110 -102.88 -5.46 -49.31
CA ILE A 110 -103.41 -6.06 -48.09
C ILE A 110 -104.30 -7.28 -48.37
N SER A 111 -105.05 -7.31 -49.47
CA SER A 111 -105.94 -8.46 -49.77
C SER A 111 -105.14 -9.73 -49.98
N PHE A 112 -104.03 -9.64 -50.70
CA PHE A 112 -103.11 -10.76 -50.94
C PHE A 112 -102.37 -11.19 -49.67
N LEU A 113 -101.92 -10.24 -48.86
CA LEU A 113 -101.20 -10.53 -47.60
C LEU A 113 -102.11 -11.11 -46.52
N LEU A 114 -103.43 -10.84 -46.56
CA LEU A 114 -104.40 -11.50 -45.69
C LEU A 114 -104.67 -12.95 -46.12
N THR A 115 -104.57 -13.26 -47.41
CA THR A 115 -104.70 -14.63 -47.93
C THR A 115 -103.47 -15.48 -47.64
N TYR A 116 -102.28 -14.86 -47.66
CA TYR A 116 -100.99 -15.54 -47.40
C TYR A 116 -100.21 -14.80 -46.29
N PRO A 117 -100.62 -14.98 -45.02
CA PRO A 117 -100.06 -14.24 -43.90
C PRO A 117 -98.56 -14.52 -43.66
N GLU A 118 -98.04 -15.67 -44.10
CA GLU A 118 -96.62 -16.00 -44.01
C GLU A 118 -95.70 -14.97 -44.69
N HIS A 119 -96.20 -14.28 -45.72
CA HIS A 119 -95.43 -13.30 -46.48
C HIS A 119 -95.06 -12.03 -45.68
N PHE A 120 -95.79 -11.72 -44.60
CA PHE A 120 -95.43 -10.64 -43.68
C PHE A 120 -94.06 -10.82 -43.05
N VAL A 121 -93.67 -12.08 -42.80
CA VAL A 121 -92.37 -12.43 -42.21
C VAL A 121 -91.34 -12.77 -43.29
N THR A 122 -91.76 -13.44 -44.37
CA THR A 122 -90.86 -13.87 -45.46
C THR A 122 -90.21 -12.72 -46.22
N ILE A 123 -90.94 -11.62 -46.48
CA ILE A 123 -90.39 -10.46 -47.22
C ILE A 123 -89.24 -9.76 -46.46
N PRO A 124 -89.39 -9.38 -45.17
CA PRO A 124 -88.30 -8.76 -44.41
C PRO A 124 -87.17 -9.73 -44.05
N SER A 125 -87.45 -11.01 -43.77
CA SER A 125 -86.40 -12.02 -43.54
C SER A 125 -85.55 -12.24 -44.79
N THR A 126 -86.17 -12.31 -45.97
CA THR A 126 -85.48 -12.38 -47.26
C THR A 126 -84.57 -11.17 -47.48
N ARG A 127 -84.97 -9.98 -47.05
CA ARG A 127 -84.11 -8.78 -47.13
C ARG A 127 -82.86 -8.88 -46.26
N LEU A 128 -82.99 -9.41 -45.04
CA LEU A 128 -81.85 -9.62 -44.15
C LEU A 128 -80.89 -10.67 -44.71
N GLU A 129 -81.42 -11.76 -45.27
CA GLU A 129 -80.61 -12.77 -45.92
C GLU A 129 -79.94 -12.26 -47.20
N LEU A 130 -80.61 -11.42 -48.00
CA LEU A 130 -79.99 -10.74 -49.14
C LEU A 130 -78.84 -9.80 -48.69
N ARG A 131 -79.01 -9.07 -47.59
CA ARG A 131 -77.90 -8.25 -47.02
C ARG A 131 -76.74 -9.12 -46.54
N ARG A 132 -77.00 -10.29 -45.98
CA ARG A 132 -75.95 -11.26 -45.61
C ARG A 132 -75.25 -11.80 -46.87
N CYS A 133 -76.00 -12.09 -47.93
CA CYS A 133 -75.45 -12.47 -49.23
C CYS A 133 -74.58 -11.37 -49.85
N GLU A 134 -75.02 -10.09 -49.79
CA GLU A 134 -74.25 -8.93 -50.24
C GLU A 134 -72.89 -8.82 -49.50
N ARG A 135 -72.87 -9.01 -48.18
CA ARG A 135 -71.63 -9.01 -47.37
C ARG A 135 -70.73 -10.23 -47.65
N LEU A 136 -71.31 -11.40 -47.84
CA LEU A 136 -70.56 -12.60 -48.21
C LEU A 136 -69.94 -12.45 -49.59
N LEU A 137 -70.65 -11.79 -50.52
CA LEU A 137 -70.16 -11.51 -51.85
C LEU A 137 -69.00 -10.52 -51.83
N SER A 138 -69.10 -9.42 -51.06
CA SER A 138 -67.97 -8.49 -50.91
C SER A 138 -66.75 -9.18 -50.30
N SER A 139 -66.96 -10.02 -49.29
CA SER A 139 -65.88 -10.80 -48.68
C SER A 139 -65.29 -11.85 -49.65
N ALA A 140 -66.10 -12.47 -50.51
CA ALA A 140 -65.61 -13.38 -51.55
C ALA A 140 -64.78 -12.64 -52.62
N THR A 141 -65.18 -11.42 -53.00
CA THR A 141 -64.39 -10.59 -53.92
C THR A 141 -63.08 -10.12 -53.30
N GLU A 142 -63.07 -9.80 -52.00
CA GLU A 142 -61.83 -9.47 -51.27
C GLU A 142 -60.87 -10.65 -51.22
N ASP A 143 -61.35 -11.87 -50.94
CA ASP A 143 -60.50 -13.06 -50.92
C ASP A 143 -60.00 -13.46 -52.32
N LEU A 144 -60.81 -13.23 -53.36
CA LEU A 144 -60.34 -13.36 -54.74
C LEU A 144 -59.25 -12.33 -55.06
N GLN A 145 -59.38 -11.07 -54.60
CA GLN A 145 -58.35 -10.06 -54.78
C GLN A 145 -57.05 -10.45 -54.06
N LYS A 146 -57.13 -10.97 -52.82
CA LYS A 146 -55.97 -11.53 -52.11
C LYS A 146 -55.32 -12.69 -52.87
N THR A 147 -56.14 -13.56 -53.46
CA THR A 147 -55.65 -14.65 -54.32
C THR A 147 -54.90 -14.09 -55.52
N GLN A 148 -55.44 -13.06 -56.19
CA GLN A 148 -54.79 -12.40 -57.32
C GLN A 148 -53.47 -11.75 -56.92
N THR A 149 -53.39 -11.10 -55.75
CA THR A 149 -52.12 -10.53 -55.27
C THR A 149 -51.09 -11.60 -54.97
N ALA A 150 -51.49 -12.75 -54.41
CA ALA A 150 -50.59 -13.86 -54.17
C ALA A 150 -50.12 -14.53 -55.49
N LEU A 151 -51.00 -14.63 -56.48
CA LEU A 151 -50.64 -15.10 -57.83
C LEU A 151 -49.71 -14.12 -58.55
N GLN A 152 -49.95 -12.80 -58.46
CA GLN A 152 -49.05 -11.78 -58.99
C GLN A 152 -47.67 -11.83 -58.31
N ALA A 153 -47.63 -12.08 -57.00
CA ALA A 153 -46.37 -12.29 -56.30
C ALA A 153 -45.63 -13.53 -56.83
N LEU A 154 -46.35 -14.61 -57.17
CA LEU A 154 -45.77 -15.79 -57.82
C LEU A 154 -45.23 -15.47 -59.23
N ASP A 155 -45.92 -14.60 -59.98
CA ASP A 155 -45.49 -14.18 -61.33
C ASP A 155 -44.26 -13.26 -61.31
N LEU A 156 -44.07 -12.46 -60.26
CA LEU A 156 -42.91 -11.57 -60.07
C LEU A 156 -41.66 -12.26 -59.51
N LEU A 157 -41.72 -13.57 -59.23
CA LEU A 157 -40.62 -14.32 -58.62
C LEU A 157 -39.32 -14.37 -59.45
N PRO A 158 -39.30 -14.42 -60.80
CA PRO A 158 -38.04 -14.41 -61.55
C PRO A 158 -37.16 -13.18 -61.24
N ILE A 159 -37.78 -12.01 -61.05
CA ILE A 159 -37.09 -10.78 -60.64
C ILE A 159 -36.53 -10.93 -59.21
N ASN A 160 -37.30 -11.54 -58.31
CA ASN A 160 -36.87 -11.82 -56.93
C ASN A 160 -35.73 -12.84 -56.87
N LEU A 161 -35.64 -13.79 -57.81
CA LEU A 161 -34.53 -14.75 -57.91
C LEU A 161 -33.23 -14.07 -58.33
N GLN A 162 -33.29 -13.14 -59.29
CA GLN A 162 -32.12 -12.34 -59.69
C GLN A 162 -31.61 -11.47 -58.52
N GLN A 163 -32.52 -10.84 -57.78
CA GLN A 163 -32.17 -10.07 -56.59
C GLN A 163 -31.58 -10.96 -55.49
N LEU A 164 -32.17 -12.13 -55.22
CA LEU A 164 -31.65 -13.09 -54.25
C LEU A 164 -30.26 -13.57 -54.64
N TYR A 165 -30.06 -13.92 -55.91
CA TYR A 165 -28.75 -14.30 -56.45
C TYR A 165 -27.71 -13.18 -56.21
N GLN A 166 -28.06 -11.92 -56.50
CA GLN A 166 -27.15 -10.80 -56.30
C GLN A 166 -26.83 -10.58 -54.82
N GLN A 167 -27.82 -10.70 -53.93
CA GLN A 167 -27.62 -10.64 -52.48
C GLN A 167 -26.70 -11.76 -51.98
N LEU A 168 -26.89 -12.99 -52.47
CA LEU A 168 -26.01 -14.12 -52.13
C LEU A 168 -24.60 -13.89 -52.66
N LYS A 169 -24.44 -13.36 -53.88
CA LYS A 169 -23.13 -13.02 -54.44
C LYS A 169 -22.40 -11.98 -53.58
N ASP A 170 -23.09 -10.92 -53.18
CA ASP A 170 -22.52 -9.87 -52.34
C ASP A 170 -22.15 -10.40 -50.95
N ARG A 171 -23.00 -11.25 -50.37
CA ARG A 171 -22.73 -11.94 -49.11
C ARG A 171 -21.52 -12.87 -49.22
N LEU A 172 -21.38 -13.61 -50.32
CA LEU A 172 -20.24 -14.51 -50.52
C LEU A 172 -18.92 -13.73 -50.64
N ASN A 173 -18.97 -12.55 -51.27
CA ASN A 173 -17.84 -11.64 -51.32
C ASN A 173 -17.49 -11.07 -49.93
N ALA A 174 -18.49 -10.76 -49.11
CA ALA A 174 -18.29 -10.33 -47.73
C ALA A 174 -17.58 -11.42 -46.89
N ILE A 175 -18.05 -12.68 -46.96
CA ILE A 175 -17.40 -13.82 -46.29
C ILE A 175 -15.94 -13.96 -46.75
N ARG A 176 -15.64 -13.77 -48.04
CA ARG A 176 -14.26 -13.78 -48.56
C ARG A 176 -13.39 -12.70 -47.91
N LEU A 177 -13.93 -11.49 -47.75
CA LEU A 177 -13.22 -10.37 -47.11
C LEU A 177 -12.98 -10.63 -45.62
N GLU A 178 -13.94 -11.25 -44.93
CA GLU A 178 -13.81 -11.67 -43.53
C GLU A 178 -12.71 -12.73 -43.39
N LEU A 179 -12.72 -13.78 -44.21
CA LEU A 179 -11.64 -14.80 -44.25
C LEU A 179 -10.27 -14.19 -44.54
N ALA A 180 -10.19 -13.25 -45.50
CA ALA A 180 -8.95 -12.54 -45.79
C ALA A 180 -8.47 -11.67 -44.61
N THR A 181 -9.40 -11.12 -43.83
CA THR A 181 -9.10 -10.36 -42.62
C THR A 181 -8.54 -11.26 -41.52
N GLU A 182 -9.12 -12.44 -41.33
CA GLU A 182 -8.62 -13.43 -40.38
C GLU A 182 -7.23 -13.98 -40.77
N ARG A 183 -6.98 -14.14 -42.08
CA ARG A 183 -5.64 -14.47 -42.59
C ARG A 183 -4.62 -13.38 -42.32
N LYS A 184 -4.98 -12.11 -42.56
CA LYS A 184 -4.14 -10.94 -42.20
C LYS A 184 -3.92 -10.83 -40.69
N ALA A 185 -4.90 -11.25 -39.89
CA ALA A 185 -4.76 -11.38 -38.44
C ALA A 185 -3.84 -12.55 -38.04
N GLY A 186 -3.29 -13.32 -38.99
CA GLY A 186 -2.26 -14.34 -38.76
C GLY A 186 -2.81 -15.74 -38.50
N ILE A 187 -4.09 -16.02 -38.79
CA ILE A 187 -4.62 -17.38 -38.73
C ILE A 187 -4.21 -18.15 -39.98
N THR A 188 -3.55 -19.29 -39.80
CA THR A 188 -3.00 -20.11 -40.89
C THR A 188 -3.92 -21.28 -41.26
N GLN A 189 -4.64 -21.84 -40.28
CA GLN A 189 -5.57 -22.95 -40.50
C GLN A 189 -6.97 -22.44 -40.88
N LEU A 190 -7.10 -21.96 -42.12
CA LEU A 190 -8.36 -21.50 -42.72
C LEU A 190 -8.82 -22.36 -43.90
N ALA A 191 -8.04 -23.37 -44.30
CA ALA A 191 -8.24 -24.13 -45.54
C ALA A 191 -9.60 -24.85 -45.61
N ASP A 192 -10.14 -25.29 -44.47
CA ASP A 192 -11.47 -25.91 -44.38
C ASP A 192 -12.59 -24.91 -44.73
N LEU A 193 -12.52 -23.70 -44.19
CA LEU A 193 -13.48 -22.62 -44.46
C LEU A 193 -13.30 -22.03 -45.86
N GLU A 194 -12.05 -21.87 -46.33
CA GLU A 194 -11.74 -21.43 -47.69
C GLU A 194 -12.25 -22.44 -48.73
N SER A 195 -12.10 -23.75 -48.48
CA SER A 195 -12.64 -24.81 -49.34
C SER A 195 -14.17 -24.78 -49.39
N ARG A 196 -14.85 -24.65 -48.24
CA ARG A 196 -16.31 -24.48 -48.19
C ARG A 196 -16.77 -23.21 -48.91
N TRP A 197 -16.05 -22.10 -48.77
CA TRP A 197 -16.31 -20.87 -49.50
C TRP A 197 -16.19 -21.08 -51.02
N GLN A 198 -15.14 -21.75 -51.50
CA GLN A 198 -14.95 -22.09 -52.92
C GLN A 198 -16.08 -22.97 -53.45
N GLN A 199 -16.53 -23.97 -52.68
CA GLN A 199 -17.68 -24.81 -53.04
C GLN A 199 -18.96 -23.99 -53.23
N GLN A 200 -19.23 -23.02 -52.33
CA GLN A 200 -20.37 -22.13 -52.47
C GLN A 200 -20.22 -21.17 -53.67
N GLN A 201 -19.00 -20.73 -53.96
CA GLN A 201 -18.72 -19.91 -55.13
C GLN A 201 -18.99 -20.66 -56.43
N GLN A 202 -18.55 -21.91 -56.53
CA GLN A 202 -18.81 -22.77 -57.68
C GLN A 202 -20.30 -23.06 -57.84
N ALA A 203 -20.98 -23.46 -56.75
CA ALA A 203 -22.42 -23.70 -56.77
C ALA A 203 -23.21 -22.45 -57.21
N LEU A 204 -22.84 -21.26 -56.73
CA LEU A 204 -23.49 -20.01 -57.12
C LEU A 204 -23.18 -19.64 -58.59
N ALA A 205 -21.95 -19.90 -59.06
CA ALA A 205 -21.55 -19.66 -60.45
C ALA A 205 -22.31 -20.54 -61.45
N GLU A 206 -22.50 -21.82 -61.13
CA GLU A 206 -23.30 -22.76 -61.94
C GLU A 206 -24.77 -22.32 -62.07
N LEU A 207 -25.29 -21.61 -61.06
CA LEU A 207 -26.65 -21.07 -61.07
C LEU A 207 -26.79 -19.76 -61.86
N VAL A 208 -25.69 -19.06 -62.20
CA VAL A 208 -25.73 -17.77 -62.93
C VAL A 208 -26.40 -17.89 -64.29
N GLU A 209 -25.92 -18.84 -65.09
CA GLU A 209 -26.42 -19.04 -66.46
C GLU A 209 -27.90 -19.44 -66.42
N GLN A 210 -28.30 -20.21 -65.41
CA GLN A 210 -29.69 -20.65 -65.26
C GLN A 210 -30.62 -19.54 -64.75
N VAL A 211 -30.16 -18.67 -63.86
CA VAL A 211 -30.92 -17.50 -63.34
C VAL A 211 -31.03 -16.39 -64.39
N THR A 212 -30.00 -16.20 -65.23
CA THR A 212 -30.02 -15.20 -66.31
C THR A 212 -30.88 -15.63 -67.49
N GLN A 213 -31.03 -16.94 -67.73
CA GLN A 213 -31.93 -17.53 -68.72
C GLN A 213 -33.30 -17.94 -68.14
N ALA A 214 -33.65 -17.46 -66.95
CA ALA A 214 -34.91 -17.76 -66.29
C ALA A 214 -36.10 -17.21 -67.12
N GLU A 215 -36.59 -18.01 -68.06
CA GLU A 215 -37.80 -17.73 -68.84
C GLU A 215 -39.06 -18.23 -68.11
N SER A 216 -40.23 -17.94 -68.68
CA SER A 216 -41.58 -18.04 -68.11
C SER A 216 -42.07 -19.43 -67.67
N ALA A 217 -41.21 -20.44 -67.60
CA ALA A 217 -41.54 -21.79 -67.14
C ALA A 217 -41.49 -21.87 -65.59
N PRO A 218 -42.64 -22.01 -64.91
CA PRO A 218 -42.72 -21.97 -63.44
C PRO A 218 -41.94 -23.10 -62.75
N ASP A 219 -41.90 -24.30 -63.33
CA ASP A 219 -41.20 -25.46 -62.74
C ASP A 219 -39.67 -25.28 -62.72
N ARG A 220 -39.10 -24.63 -63.74
CA ARG A 220 -37.66 -24.32 -63.78
C ARG A 220 -37.30 -23.25 -62.75
N ASN A 221 -38.13 -22.21 -62.64
CA ASN A 221 -37.92 -21.13 -61.67
C ASN A 221 -38.05 -21.61 -60.23
N ASP A 222 -38.95 -22.56 -59.97
CA ASP A 222 -39.10 -23.19 -58.66
C ASP A 222 -37.89 -24.07 -58.28
N ALA A 223 -37.37 -24.88 -59.20
CA ALA A 223 -36.16 -25.66 -58.97
C ALA A 223 -34.94 -24.76 -58.70
N LEU A 224 -34.80 -23.66 -59.46
CA LEU A 224 -33.77 -22.65 -59.24
C LEU A 224 -33.92 -21.96 -57.87
N ALA A 225 -35.15 -21.64 -57.47
CA ALA A 225 -35.43 -21.07 -56.16
C ALA A 225 -35.04 -22.02 -55.02
N ALA A 226 -35.30 -23.33 -55.18
CA ALA A 226 -34.92 -24.33 -54.19
C ALA A 226 -33.39 -24.46 -54.06
N GLU A 227 -32.66 -24.44 -55.18
CA GLU A 227 -31.19 -24.46 -55.16
C GLU A 227 -30.60 -23.18 -54.56
N LEU A 228 -31.12 -21.99 -54.89
CA LEU A 228 -30.71 -20.74 -54.26
C LEU A 228 -31.01 -20.72 -52.75
N GLU A 229 -32.15 -21.25 -52.31
CA GLU A 229 -32.45 -21.44 -50.88
C GLU A 229 -31.47 -22.41 -50.20
N ARG A 230 -31.03 -23.47 -50.90
CA ARG A 230 -30.03 -24.41 -50.38
C ARG A 230 -28.67 -23.73 -50.20
N VAL A 231 -28.22 -22.98 -51.22
CA VAL A 231 -26.99 -22.18 -51.16
C VAL A 231 -27.08 -21.12 -50.06
N GLU A 232 -28.20 -20.42 -49.95
CA GLU A 232 -28.46 -19.43 -48.88
C GLU A 232 -28.24 -20.04 -47.48
N ARG A 233 -28.80 -21.23 -47.21
CA ARG A 233 -28.61 -21.93 -45.93
C ARG A 233 -27.16 -22.35 -45.70
N GLN A 234 -26.50 -22.91 -46.71
CA GLN A 234 -25.09 -23.32 -46.58
C GLN A 234 -24.15 -22.13 -46.36
N MET A 235 -24.42 -21.02 -47.03
CA MET A 235 -23.72 -19.75 -46.82
C MET A 235 -23.99 -19.14 -45.45
N GLN A 236 -25.21 -19.26 -44.92
CA GLN A 236 -25.52 -18.83 -43.56
C GLN A 236 -24.67 -19.58 -42.54
N VAL A 237 -24.59 -20.91 -42.64
CA VAL A 237 -23.74 -21.73 -41.76
C VAL A 237 -22.27 -21.32 -41.89
N LEU A 238 -21.77 -21.12 -43.11
CA LEU A 238 -20.39 -20.66 -43.31
C LEU A 238 -20.13 -19.28 -42.69
N ALA A 239 -21.06 -18.33 -42.82
CA ALA A 239 -20.94 -17.02 -42.22
C ALA A 239 -20.94 -17.09 -40.67
N ASP A 240 -21.80 -17.95 -40.10
CA ASP A 240 -21.85 -18.14 -38.65
C ASP A 240 -20.58 -18.80 -38.11
N ASP A 241 -19.98 -19.74 -38.85
CA ASP A 241 -18.70 -20.36 -38.51
C ASP A 241 -17.55 -19.34 -38.55
N VAL A 242 -17.50 -18.48 -39.58
CA VAL A 242 -16.49 -17.40 -39.69
C VAL A 242 -16.65 -16.38 -38.56
N LYS A 243 -17.88 -16.02 -38.21
CA LYS A 243 -18.16 -15.12 -37.08
C LYS A 243 -17.77 -15.73 -35.75
N THR A 244 -18.00 -17.03 -35.57
CA THR A 244 -17.57 -17.78 -34.37
C THR A 244 -16.06 -17.77 -34.25
N LEU A 245 -15.35 -18.08 -35.35
CA LEU A 245 -13.89 -17.97 -35.44
C LEU A 245 -13.39 -16.57 -35.03
N GLN A 246 -13.98 -15.50 -35.57
CA GLN A 246 -13.59 -14.14 -35.24
C GLN A 246 -13.75 -13.84 -33.74
N THR A 247 -14.88 -14.27 -33.16
CA THR A 247 -15.19 -14.06 -31.74
C THR A 247 -14.20 -14.81 -30.85
N GLU A 248 -13.94 -16.08 -31.16
CA GLU A 248 -12.98 -16.91 -30.43
C GLU A 248 -11.54 -16.37 -30.55
N ARG A 249 -11.13 -15.95 -31.75
CA ARG A 249 -9.83 -15.31 -31.96
C ARG A 249 -9.69 -14.05 -31.12
N LEU A 250 -10.69 -13.15 -31.13
CA LEU A 250 -10.60 -11.89 -30.39
C LEU A 250 -10.47 -12.14 -28.88
N ALA A 251 -11.25 -13.06 -28.32
CA ALA A 251 -11.14 -13.44 -26.92
C ALA A 251 -9.77 -14.08 -26.59
N CYS A 252 -9.28 -14.92 -27.50
CA CYS A 252 -7.96 -15.53 -27.43
C CYS A 252 -6.83 -14.49 -27.46
N ASP A 253 -6.89 -13.51 -28.38
CA ASP A 253 -5.92 -12.44 -28.54
C ASP A 253 -5.83 -11.55 -27.30
N GLN A 254 -6.97 -11.23 -26.70
CA GLN A 254 -7.01 -10.49 -25.44
C GLN A 254 -6.24 -11.24 -24.34
N LYS A 255 -6.51 -12.54 -24.14
CA LYS A 255 -5.81 -13.35 -23.12
C LYS A 255 -4.32 -13.50 -23.39
N LEU A 256 -3.95 -13.76 -24.64
CA LEU A 256 -2.54 -13.92 -25.03
C LEU A 256 -1.77 -12.60 -24.85
N ASN A 257 -2.38 -11.47 -25.18
CA ASN A 257 -1.76 -10.16 -24.98
C ASN A 257 -1.61 -9.82 -23.48
N LEU A 258 -2.60 -10.14 -22.65
CA LEU A 258 -2.48 -10.00 -21.19
C LEU A 258 -1.33 -10.84 -20.63
N ALA A 259 -1.21 -12.10 -21.04
CA ALA A 259 -0.13 -12.98 -20.62
C ALA A 259 1.25 -12.45 -21.07
N ARG A 260 1.35 -11.94 -22.31
CA ARG A 260 2.58 -11.30 -22.83
C ARG A 260 2.94 -10.04 -22.06
N SER A 261 1.98 -9.16 -21.78
CA SER A 261 2.24 -7.95 -21.00
C SER A 261 2.68 -8.27 -19.57
N ALA A 262 2.08 -9.28 -18.94
CA ALA A 262 2.50 -9.74 -17.62
C ALA A 262 3.93 -10.27 -17.66
N PHE A 263 4.29 -11.10 -18.65
CA PHE A 263 5.66 -11.59 -18.81
C PHE A 263 6.68 -10.46 -19.02
N GLN A 264 6.34 -9.43 -19.80
CA GLN A 264 7.20 -8.24 -20.00
C GLN A 264 7.44 -7.43 -18.73
N GLN A 265 6.57 -7.56 -17.72
CA GLN A 265 6.75 -6.90 -16.42
C GLN A 265 7.70 -7.65 -15.49
N ILE A 266 8.08 -8.90 -15.83
CA ILE A 266 9.15 -9.57 -15.08
C ILE A 266 10.43 -8.77 -15.30
N PRO A 267 11.05 -8.23 -14.23
CA PRO A 267 12.31 -7.52 -14.34
C PRO A 267 13.42 -8.54 -14.63
N ILE A 268 13.56 -8.95 -15.89
CA ILE A 268 14.69 -9.74 -16.38
C ILE A 268 15.88 -8.79 -16.35
N ASN A 269 16.57 -8.78 -15.22
CA ASN A 269 17.54 -7.74 -14.88
C ASN A 269 18.60 -7.56 -15.97
N THR A 270 18.77 -6.29 -16.37
CA THR A 270 19.87 -5.71 -17.15
C THR A 270 21.20 -5.67 -16.38
N GLN A 271 21.37 -6.50 -15.34
CA GLN A 271 22.64 -6.74 -14.66
C GLN A 271 22.96 -8.24 -14.65
N PRO A 272 24.14 -8.69 -15.13
CA PRO A 272 24.46 -10.10 -15.37
C PRO A 272 24.63 -10.99 -14.12
N THR A 273 24.43 -10.44 -12.92
CA THR A 273 24.69 -11.14 -11.66
C THR A 273 23.40 -11.37 -10.88
N ALA A 274 23.03 -12.65 -10.76
CA ALA A 274 22.19 -13.24 -9.71
C ALA A 274 20.68 -13.45 -9.92
N VAL A 275 20.19 -13.73 -11.14
CA VAL A 275 18.98 -14.59 -11.24
C VAL A 275 19.44 -16.03 -10.97
N SER A 276 18.80 -16.74 -10.02
CA SER A 276 19.17 -18.14 -9.75
C SER A 276 18.95 -18.99 -11.02
N PRO A 277 19.78 -20.02 -11.27
CA PRO A 277 19.59 -20.94 -12.40
C PRO A 277 18.16 -21.49 -12.46
N ASP A 278 17.59 -21.75 -11.30
CA ASP A 278 16.23 -22.28 -11.12
C ASP A 278 15.16 -21.27 -11.56
N LEU A 279 15.30 -19.99 -11.20
CA LEU A 279 14.34 -18.96 -11.59
C LEU A 279 14.43 -18.63 -13.09
N LYS A 280 15.62 -18.78 -13.68
CA LYS A 280 15.83 -18.68 -15.12
C LYS A 280 15.09 -19.78 -15.88
N GLN A 281 15.11 -21.02 -15.40
CA GLN A 281 14.38 -22.14 -15.99
C GLN A 281 12.86 -21.88 -16.01
N ALA A 282 12.30 -21.32 -14.93
CA ALA A 282 10.89 -20.92 -14.89
C ALA A 282 10.54 -19.82 -15.90
N ILE A 283 11.40 -18.81 -16.06
CA ILE A 283 11.21 -17.74 -17.06
C ILE A 283 11.27 -18.32 -18.49
N GLU A 284 12.22 -19.20 -18.78
CA GLU A 284 12.36 -19.88 -20.07
C GLU A 284 11.14 -20.77 -20.39
N ALA A 285 10.57 -21.45 -19.38
CA ALA A 285 9.34 -22.21 -19.51
C ALA A 285 8.15 -21.32 -19.90
N ILE A 286 7.95 -20.19 -19.20
CA ILE A 286 6.89 -19.21 -19.53
C ILE A 286 7.07 -18.69 -20.97
N GLN A 287 8.29 -18.35 -21.37
CA GLN A 287 8.59 -17.91 -22.73
C GLN A 287 8.24 -18.99 -23.76
N THR A 288 8.58 -20.25 -23.48
CA THR A 288 8.29 -21.39 -24.35
C THR A 288 6.79 -21.62 -24.50
N TRP A 289 6.02 -21.50 -23.41
CA TRP A 289 4.56 -21.60 -23.47
C TRP A 289 3.92 -20.45 -24.23
N LEU A 290 4.41 -19.22 -24.07
CA LEU A 290 3.93 -18.08 -24.87
C LEU A 290 4.18 -18.31 -26.37
N GLN A 291 5.34 -18.83 -26.76
CA GLN A 291 5.61 -19.18 -28.16
C GLN A 291 4.72 -20.32 -28.67
N THR A 292 4.48 -21.33 -27.82
CA THR A 292 3.56 -22.43 -28.11
C THR A 292 2.13 -21.92 -28.27
N ALA A 293 1.70 -20.96 -27.45
CA ALA A 293 0.39 -20.32 -27.50
C ALA A 293 0.22 -19.50 -28.78
N VAL A 294 1.26 -18.80 -29.22
CA VAL A 294 1.26 -18.08 -30.51
C VAL A 294 1.11 -19.05 -31.68
N SER A 295 1.81 -20.18 -31.64
CA SER A 295 1.73 -21.21 -32.68
C SER A 295 0.33 -21.86 -32.69
N ALA A 296 -0.20 -22.22 -31.52
CA ALA A 296 -1.53 -22.78 -31.34
C ALA A 296 -2.64 -21.82 -31.84
N ARG A 297 -2.47 -20.51 -31.62
CA ARG A 297 -3.36 -19.47 -32.15
C ARG A 297 -3.41 -19.49 -33.69
N GLN A 298 -2.25 -19.62 -34.35
CA GLN A 298 -2.19 -19.70 -35.81
C GLN A 298 -2.91 -20.95 -36.36
N GLN A 299 -2.97 -22.02 -35.56
CA GLN A 299 -3.65 -23.29 -35.86
C GLN A 299 -5.10 -23.34 -35.35
N ARG A 300 -5.71 -22.22 -34.93
CA ARG A 300 -7.10 -22.19 -34.40
C ARG A 300 -7.30 -23.08 -33.14
N GLU A 301 -6.24 -23.43 -32.42
CA GLU A 301 -6.30 -24.22 -31.17
C GLU A 301 -6.60 -23.31 -29.96
N PHE A 302 -7.68 -22.52 -29.99
CA PHE A 302 -7.93 -21.43 -29.03
C PHE A 302 -8.07 -21.89 -27.57
N VAL A 303 -8.54 -23.12 -27.33
CA VAL A 303 -8.61 -23.73 -26.00
C VAL A 303 -7.21 -23.89 -25.41
N LYS A 304 -6.25 -24.37 -26.22
CA LYS A 304 -4.85 -24.53 -25.81
C LYS A 304 -4.18 -23.18 -25.57
N VAL A 305 -4.44 -22.19 -26.42
CA VAL A 305 -3.93 -20.81 -26.22
C VAL A 305 -4.42 -20.26 -24.89
N THR A 306 -5.70 -20.46 -24.57
CA THR A 306 -6.31 -20.01 -23.32
C THR A 306 -5.68 -20.70 -22.11
N ALA A 307 -5.49 -22.02 -22.17
CA ALA A 307 -4.85 -22.79 -21.10
C ALA A 307 -3.40 -22.31 -20.84
N LEU A 308 -2.59 -22.19 -21.91
CA LEU A 308 -1.20 -21.71 -21.80
C LEU A 308 -1.12 -20.26 -21.32
N SER A 309 -2.01 -19.38 -21.79
CA SER A 309 -2.05 -17.97 -21.35
C SER A 309 -2.42 -17.87 -19.87
N ASN A 310 -3.36 -18.69 -19.39
CA ASN A 310 -3.72 -18.74 -17.97
C ASN A 310 -2.57 -19.25 -17.10
N LEU A 311 -1.86 -20.30 -17.53
CA LEU A 311 -0.67 -20.79 -16.84
C LEU A 311 0.40 -19.70 -16.72
N CYS A 312 0.66 -18.97 -17.80
CA CYS A 312 1.58 -17.83 -17.80
C CYS A 312 1.12 -16.75 -16.79
N LEU A 313 -0.16 -16.37 -16.81
CA LEU A 313 -0.71 -15.36 -15.90
C LEU A 313 -0.65 -15.78 -14.42
N GLN A 314 -0.69 -17.07 -14.12
CA GLN A 314 -0.55 -17.57 -12.75
C GLN A 314 0.92 -17.67 -12.30
N LEU A 315 1.83 -18.03 -13.20
CA LEU A 315 3.25 -18.22 -12.88
C LEU A 315 4.06 -16.93 -12.86
N VAL A 316 3.69 -15.92 -13.67
CA VAL A 316 4.40 -14.62 -13.68
C VAL A 316 4.45 -13.96 -12.28
N PRO A 317 3.33 -13.82 -11.53
CA PRO A 317 3.38 -13.23 -10.19
C PRO A 317 4.24 -14.06 -9.22
N LEU A 318 4.15 -15.39 -9.31
CA LEU A 318 4.95 -16.31 -8.49
C LEU A 318 6.45 -16.10 -8.71
N VAL A 319 6.88 -16.10 -9.97
CA VAL A 319 8.29 -15.88 -10.35
C VAL A 319 8.77 -14.50 -9.89
N THR A 320 7.92 -13.47 -10.01
CA THR A 320 8.23 -12.12 -9.54
C THR A 320 8.41 -12.07 -8.03
N SER A 321 7.52 -12.70 -7.26
CA SER A 321 7.65 -12.81 -5.80
C SER A 321 8.91 -13.57 -5.39
N LEU A 322 9.24 -14.67 -6.07
CA LEU A 322 10.44 -15.45 -5.80
C LEU A 322 11.73 -14.65 -6.08
N ASP A 323 11.76 -13.82 -7.12
CA ASP A 323 12.88 -12.91 -7.39
C ASP A 323 13.04 -11.85 -6.29
N VAL A 324 11.92 -11.26 -5.82
CA VAL A 324 11.94 -10.32 -4.68
C VAL A 324 12.47 -10.99 -3.42
N ILE A 325 12.00 -12.20 -3.11
CA ILE A 325 12.47 -12.98 -1.96
C ILE A 325 13.97 -13.28 -2.08
N GLN A 326 14.42 -13.70 -3.26
CA GLN A 326 15.84 -14.00 -3.50
C GLN A 326 16.72 -12.77 -3.24
N LYS A 327 16.31 -11.60 -3.73
CA LYS A 327 17.01 -10.33 -3.49
C LYS A 327 17.02 -9.95 -2.02
N SER A 328 15.90 -10.10 -1.31
CA SER A 328 15.83 -9.85 0.13
C SER A 328 16.73 -10.81 0.92
N LEU A 329 16.74 -12.11 0.60
CA LEU A 329 17.62 -13.09 1.24
C LEU A 329 19.10 -12.78 0.97
N PHE A 330 19.46 -12.37 -0.24
CA PHE A 330 20.82 -11.94 -0.55
C PHE A 330 21.26 -10.75 0.32
N THR A 331 20.41 -9.73 0.46
CA THR A 331 20.67 -8.59 1.36
C THR A 331 20.81 -9.07 2.81
N LEU A 332 19.90 -9.92 3.30
CA LEU A 332 19.94 -10.48 4.65
C LEU A 332 21.25 -11.24 4.94
N ARG A 333 21.75 -12.04 3.99
CA ARG A 333 23.05 -12.72 4.11
C ARG A 333 24.20 -11.74 4.24
N SER A 334 24.21 -10.66 3.44
CA SER A 334 25.28 -9.66 3.51
C SER A 334 25.32 -8.91 4.86
N SER A 335 24.19 -8.84 5.55
CA SER A 335 24.07 -8.23 6.90
C SER A 335 24.21 -9.23 8.06
N GLN A 336 24.48 -10.52 7.77
CA GLN A 336 24.58 -11.58 8.78
C GLN A 336 25.78 -11.40 9.73
N GLU A 337 26.82 -10.68 9.30
CA GLU A 337 28.01 -10.43 10.13
C GLU A 337 27.73 -9.50 11.33
N GLU A 338 26.67 -8.69 11.28
CA GLU A 338 26.38 -7.68 12.30
C GLU A 338 25.36 -8.11 13.36
N THR A 339 24.58 -9.18 13.11
CA THR A 339 23.50 -9.60 14.02
C THR A 339 23.47 -11.12 14.23
N LEU A 340 23.20 -11.56 15.46
CA LEU A 340 23.16 -12.98 15.88
C LEU A 340 21.99 -13.79 15.26
N ARG A 341 21.40 -13.37 14.14
CA ARG A 341 20.24 -14.01 13.47
C ARG A 341 20.59 -14.98 12.34
N GLY A 342 21.85 -15.42 12.24
CA GLY A 342 22.32 -16.28 11.15
C GLY A 342 21.57 -17.62 11.01
N THR A 343 21.04 -18.18 12.10
CA THR A 343 20.27 -19.43 12.07
C THR A 343 18.88 -19.26 11.45
N GLU A 344 18.24 -18.11 11.63
CA GLU A 344 16.94 -17.78 11.01
C GLU A 344 17.11 -17.57 9.50
N ILE A 345 18.15 -16.82 9.11
CA ILE A 345 18.49 -16.59 7.69
C ILE A 345 18.78 -17.91 6.98
N ALA A 346 19.56 -18.81 7.59
CA ALA A 346 19.85 -20.13 7.01
C ALA A 346 18.61 -21.01 6.84
N LYS A 347 17.66 -20.98 7.80
CA LYS A 347 16.37 -21.70 7.67
C LYS A 347 15.54 -21.14 6.54
N MET A 348 15.50 -19.81 6.39
CA MET A 348 14.81 -19.15 5.28
C MET A 348 15.45 -19.58 3.95
N ASP A 349 16.77 -19.54 3.82
CA ASP A 349 17.45 -20.00 2.61
C ASP A 349 17.10 -21.45 2.24
N GLN A 350 17.07 -22.36 3.23
CA GLN A 350 16.66 -23.75 3.00
C GLN A 350 15.21 -23.84 2.50
N GLN A 351 14.30 -23.06 3.09
CA GLN A 351 12.89 -23.01 2.66
C GLN A 351 12.74 -22.46 1.24
N TYR A 352 13.49 -21.43 0.88
CA TYR A 352 13.52 -20.91 -0.50
C TYR A 352 13.98 -21.99 -1.49
N GLN A 353 15.04 -22.74 -1.17
CA GLN A 353 15.52 -23.83 -2.02
C GLN A 353 14.48 -24.96 -2.20
N LEU A 354 13.74 -25.30 -1.14
CA LEU A 354 12.65 -26.29 -1.23
C LEU A 354 11.52 -25.82 -2.16
N ILE A 355 11.12 -24.56 -2.05
CA ILE A 355 10.10 -23.97 -2.92
C ILE A 355 10.57 -23.94 -4.39
N MET A 356 11.82 -23.57 -4.64
CA MET A 356 12.40 -23.56 -5.99
C MET A 356 12.49 -24.98 -6.58
N THR A 357 12.91 -25.95 -5.77
CA THR A 357 13.00 -27.37 -6.20
C THR A 357 11.64 -27.90 -6.58
N ASP A 358 10.63 -27.63 -5.76
CA ASP A 358 9.25 -28.04 -6.02
C ASP A 358 8.67 -27.35 -7.27
N LEU A 359 8.89 -26.04 -7.43
CA LEU A 359 8.52 -25.33 -8.65
C LEU A 359 9.13 -25.97 -9.90
N ASN A 360 10.43 -26.22 -9.92
CA ASN A 360 11.13 -26.83 -11.06
C ASN A 360 10.63 -28.25 -11.35
N MET A 361 10.43 -29.05 -10.31
CA MET A 361 9.88 -30.40 -10.45
C MET A 361 8.50 -30.39 -11.10
N GLN A 362 7.66 -29.40 -10.77
CA GLN A 362 6.34 -29.27 -11.36
C GLN A 362 6.40 -28.75 -12.80
N LEU A 363 7.29 -27.81 -13.11
CA LEU A 363 7.55 -27.35 -14.48
C LEU A 363 8.00 -28.51 -15.40
N GLU A 364 8.77 -29.46 -14.87
CA GLU A 364 9.22 -30.65 -15.59
C GLU A 364 8.11 -31.72 -15.72
N ARG A 365 7.34 -31.96 -14.66
CA ARG A 365 6.32 -33.03 -14.61
C ARG A 365 5.02 -32.67 -15.31
N THR A 366 4.62 -31.40 -15.30
CA THR A 366 3.30 -30.99 -15.76
C THR A 366 3.43 -30.07 -16.96
N GLY A 367 3.21 -30.63 -18.15
CA GLY A 367 3.09 -29.85 -19.38
C GLY A 367 1.94 -28.84 -19.36
N THR A 368 0.96 -28.95 -18.44
CA THR A 368 -0.23 -28.08 -18.38
C THR A 368 -1.08 -28.13 -17.09
N ASP A 369 -0.69 -28.84 -16.02
CA ASP A 369 -1.62 -29.07 -14.88
C ASP A 369 -1.71 -27.86 -13.93
N VAL A 370 -2.83 -27.13 -14.03
CA VAL A 370 -3.07 -25.79 -13.47
C VAL A 370 -3.35 -25.81 -11.96
N ALA A 371 -3.68 -26.97 -11.40
CA ALA A 371 -4.25 -27.05 -10.04
C ALA A 371 -3.26 -26.69 -8.91
N TYR A 372 -1.95 -26.83 -9.15
CA TYR A 372 -0.93 -26.66 -8.13
C TYR A 372 -0.46 -25.21 -7.94
N VAL A 373 -0.44 -24.42 -9.02
CA VAL A 373 0.11 -23.05 -9.03
C VAL A 373 -0.53 -22.13 -7.98
N PRO A 374 -1.86 -22.15 -7.76
CA PRO A 374 -2.49 -21.30 -6.73
C PRO A 374 -2.04 -21.62 -5.29
N GLN A 375 -1.79 -22.91 -4.99
CA GLN A 375 -1.34 -23.32 -3.65
C GLN A 375 0.09 -22.83 -3.40
N LEU A 376 0.98 -23.04 -4.39
CA LEU A 376 2.34 -22.55 -4.35
C LEU A 376 2.40 -21.01 -4.25
N ALA A 377 1.55 -20.30 -5.00
CA ALA A 377 1.45 -18.84 -4.93
C ALA A 377 1.06 -18.34 -3.54
N THR A 378 0.15 -19.04 -2.86
CA THR A 378 -0.25 -18.69 -1.49
C THR A 378 0.89 -18.94 -0.49
N ALA A 379 1.63 -20.04 -0.65
CA ALA A 379 2.80 -20.34 0.16
C ALA A 379 3.92 -19.31 -0.05
N VAL A 380 4.22 -18.95 -1.30
CA VAL A 380 5.22 -17.94 -1.65
C VAL A 380 4.83 -16.55 -1.14
N ALA A 381 3.56 -16.15 -1.24
CA ALA A 381 3.09 -14.88 -0.69
C ALA A 381 3.26 -14.82 0.84
N SER A 382 2.91 -15.89 1.55
CA SER A 382 3.09 -15.99 3.00
C SER A 382 4.56 -15.93 3.39
N TYR A 383 5.41 -16.63 2.62
CA TYR A 383 6.85 -16.64 2.82
C TYR A 383 7.51 -15.29 2.50
N GLN A 384 7.04 -14.58 1.47
CA GLN A 384 7.47 -13.22 1.16
C GLN A 384 7.23 -12.26 2.32
N ILE A 385 6.07 -12.37 2.97
CA ILE A 385 5.73 -11.55 4.15
C ILE A 385 6.72 -11.84 5.29
N GLN A 386 7.04 -13.12 5.55
CA GLN A 386 8.00 -13.50 6.58
C GLN A 386 9.40 -12.93 6.33
N VAL A 387 9.90 -13.05 5.09
CA VAL A 387 11.21 -12.50 4.70
C VAL A 387 11.23 -10.98 4.80
N GLN A 388 10.17 -10.29 4.35
CA GLN A 388 10.06 -8.83 4.47
C GLN A 388 9.97 -8.37 5.94
N GLN A 389 9.27 -9.11 6.79
CA GLN A 389 9.21 -8.80 8.21
C GLN A 389 10.59 -8.93 8.86
N LEU A 390 11.32 -10.01 8.56
CA LEU A 390 12.68 -10.19 9.05
C LEU A 390 13.62 -9.08 8.58
N GLN A 391 13.53 -8.69 7.31
CA GLN A 391 14.30 -7.56 6.76
C GLN A 391 13.98 -6.24 7.48
N LYS A 392 12.70 -5.97 7.75
CA LYS A 392 12.28 -4.78 8.49
C LYS A 392 12.80 -4.78 9.93
N GLU A 393 12.74 -5.93 10.61
CA GLU A 393 13.29 -6.08 11.96
C GLU A 393 14.81 -5.86 11.98
N LEU A 394 15.51 -6.32 10.96
CA LEU A 394 16.95 -6.11 10.82
C LEU A 394 17.30 -4.64 10.56
N ASP A 395 16.62 -3.99 9.63
CA ASP A 395 16.79 -2.56 9.34
C ASP A 395 16.52 -1.71 10.60
N GLN A 396 15.52 -2.09 11.40
CA GLN A 396 15.23 -1.45 12.68
C GLN A 396 16.36 -1.68 13.70
N SER A 397 16.86 -2.91 13.82
CA SER A 397 17.99 -3.24 14.70
C SER A 397 19.24 -2.47 14.31
N GLN A 398 19.58 -2.38 13.02
CA GLN A 398 20.73 -1.61 12.54
C GLN A 398 20.58 -0.11 12.84
N LYS A 399 19.39 0.46 12.65
CA LYS A 399 19.10 1.85 13.03
C LYS A 399 19.25 2.07 14.53
N HIS A 400 18.81 1.14 15.37
CA HIS A 400 19.01 1.21 16.81
C HIS A 400 20.50 1.15 17.18
N ILE A 401 21.27 0.21 16.62
CA ILE A 401 22.71 0.10 16.86
C ILE A 401 23.44 1.38 16.43
N GLN A 402 23.13 1.93 15.24
CA GLN A 402 23.72 3.18 14.77
C GLN A 402 23.33 4.38 15.66
N SER A 403 22.07 4.44 16.12
CA SER A 403 21.61 5.47 17.05
C SER A 403 22.34 5.37 18.40
N ASP A 404 22.44 4.18 18.96
CA ASP A 404 23.13 3.92 20.22
C ASP A 404 24.62 4.27 20.11
N GLN A 405 25.28 3.86 19.02
CA GLN A 405 26.67 4.21 18.76
C GLN A 405 26.87 5.73 18.68
N GLN A 406 25.98 6.46 17.98
CA GLN A 406 26.04 7.92 17.92
C GLN A 406 25.80 8.57 19.29
N GLN A 407 24.91 8.03 20.11
CA GLN A 407 24.68 8.52 21.46
C GLN A 407 25.94 8.35 22.32
N TRP A 408 26.52 7.15 22.35
CA TRP A 408 27.73 6.88 23.14
C TRP A 408 28.93 7.69 22.66
N LEU A 409 29.06 7.93 21.35
CA LEU A 409 30.09 8.81 20.83
C LEU A 409 29.93 10.26 21.36
N ARG A 410 28.69 10.78 21.45
CA ARG A 410 28.44 12.11 22.02
C ARG A 410 28.73 12.15 23.52
N GLU A 411 28.44 11.09 24.26
CA GLU A 411 28.75 10.98 25.68
C GLU A 411 30.27 10.91 25.91
N ALA A 412 30.99 10.13 25.11
CA ALA A 412 32.45 10.06 25.11
C ALA A 412 33.09 11.42 24.80
N GLN A 413 32.59 12.16 23.80
CA GLN A 413 33.05 13.53 23.52
C GLN A 413 32.83 14.50 24.68
N LYS A 414 31.73 14.35 25.44
CA LYS A 414 31.48 15.18 26.63
C LYS A 414 32.44 14.82 27.77
N ALA A 415 32.68 13.52 28.00
CA ALA A 415 33.62 13.03 29.00
C ALA A 415 35.04 13.49 28.68
N ASP A 416 35.47 13.36 27.43
CA ASP A 416 36.76 13.83 26.93
C ASP A 416 36.94 15.34 27.17
N LYS A 417 35.93 16.14 26.79
CA LYS A 417 35.96 17.59 27.02
C LYS A 417 36.08 17.93 28.51
N LYS A 418 35.37 17.23 29.39
CA LYS A 418 35.45 17.43 30.85
C LYS A 418 36.83 17.06 31.38
N LEU A 419 37.37 15.92 30.97
CA LEU A 419 38.72 15.46 31.33
C LEU A 419 39.80 16.46 30.87
N ASN A 420 39.70 16.94 29.63
CA ASN A 420 40.61 17.95 29.09
C ASN A 420 40.54 19.27 29.88
N GLN A 421 39.34 19.68 30.30
CA GLN A 421 39.16 20.87 31.14
C GLN A 421 39.73 20.70 32.55
N THR A 422 39.49 19.57 33.22
CA THR A 422 40.03 19.31 34.56
C THR A 422 41.55 19.19 34.51
N TRP A 423 42.09 18.53 33.50
CA TRP A 423 43.53 18.44 33.24
C TRP A 423 44.17 19.83 33.05
N GLN A 424 43.59 20.67 32.19
CA GLN A 424 44.07 22.06 32.00
C GLN A 424 44.00 22.89 33.29
N ASN A 425 43.00 22.67 34.13
CA ASN A 425 42.88 23.38 35.40
C ASN A 425 43.93 22.90 36.41
N LEU A 426 44.27 21.61 36.43
CA LEU A 426 45.41 21.11 37.22
C LEU A 426 46.72 21.74 36.72
N GLN A 427 46.94 21.78 35.39
CA GLN A 427 48.16 22.36 34.79
C GLN A 427 48.37 23.85 35.10
N LYS A 428 47.31 24.61 35.44
CA LYS A 428 47.42 26.00 35.91
C LYS A 428 47.94 26.12 37.34
N VAL A 429 47.75 25.08 38.14
CA VAL A 429 48.21 25.01 39.54
C VAL A 429 49.60 24.40 39.58
N CYS A 430 49.82 23.32 38.85
CA CYS A 430 51.09 22.62 38.80
C CYS A 430 51.27 21.84 37.49
N THR A 431 52.48 21.81 36.95
CA THR A 431 52.84 21.03 35.76
C THR A 431 53.39 19.67 36.15
N LEU A 432 52.78 18.62 35.61
CA LEU A 432 53.19 17.23 35.81
C LEU A 432 54.33 16.88 34.84
N ALA A 433 55.26 16.04 35.30
CA ALA A 433 56.31 15.49 34.46
C ALA A 433 55.74 14.42 33.51
N GLN A 434 56.42 14.15 32.39
CA GLN A 434 55.93 13.23 31.36
C GLN A 434 55.95 11.75 31.81
N ASP A 435 56.75 11.43 32.81
CA ASP A 435 56.88 10.13 33.45
C ASP A 435 55.92 9.95 34.64
N ASP A 436 55.14 10.97 34.99
CA ASP A 436 54.16 10.92 36.06
C ASP A 436 53.00 9.97 35.73
N ALA A 437 52.56 9.18 36.72
CA ALA A 437 51.45 8.24 36.57
C ALA A 437 50.15 8.92 36.12
N TRP A 438 49.87 10.15 36.57
CA TRP A 438 48.70 10.93 36.16
C TRP A 438 48.79 11.37 34.70
N PHE A 439 50.00 11.74 34.25
CA PHE A 439 50.24 12.11 32.85
C PHE A 439 50.05 10.91 31.92
N LEU A 440 50.61 9.75 32.30
CA LEU A 440 50.48 8.51 31.52
C LEU A 440 49.03 8.04 31.45
N ALA A 441 48.28 8.12 32.56
CA ALA A 441 46.86 7.77 32.59
C ALA A 441 46.03 8.68 31.66
N TYR A 442 46.25 10.00 31.72
CA TYR A 442 45.58 10.95 30.84
C TYR A 442 45.93 10.71 29.36
N ALA A 443 47.22 10.56 29.04
CA ALA A 443 47.68 10.31 27.67
C ALA A 443 47.15 8.98 27.10
N GLY A 444 47.07 7.93 27.94
CA GLY A 444 46.49 6.64 27.58
C GLY A 444 45.03 6.77 27.16
N LEU A 445 44.21 7.48 27.95
CA LEU A 445 42.80 7.73 27.61
C LEU A 445 42.65 8.58 26.33
N GLN A 446 43.50 9.57 26.11
CA GLN A 446 43.48 10.36 24.87
C GLN A 446 43.76 9.51 23.62
N GLN A 447 44.73 8.60 23.70
CA GLN A 447 45.01 7.65 22.61
C GLN A 447 43.85 6.66 22.41
N GLN A 448 43.29 6.17 23.50
CA GLN A 448 42.15 5.25 23.49
C GLN A 448 40.94 5.88 22.79
N PHE A 449 40.61 7.14 23.10
CA PHE A 449 39.53 7.87 22.45
C PHE A 449 39.74 8.03 20.94
N ALA A 450 40.97 8.31 20.50
CA ALA A 450 41.29 8.41 19.08
C ALA A 450 41.09 7.10 18.32
N ALA A 451 41.24 5.95 18.99
CA ALA A 451 41.13 4.62 18.39
C ALA A 451 39.69 4.05 18.36
N ILE A 452 38.79 4.50 19.25
CA ILE A 452 37.47 3.85 19.46
C ILE A 452 36.31 4.69 18.90
N GLN A 453 36.25 4.89 17.59
CA GLN A 453 35.11 5.62 16.99
C GLN A 453 33.91 4.71 16.64
N THR A 454 34.12 3.40 16.56
CA THR A 454 33.14 2.46 15.98
C THR A 454 32.59 1.41 16.96
N ASN A 455 33.19 1.24 18.13
CA ASN A 455 32.83 0.18 19.07
C ASN A 455 32.09 0.73 20.29
N THR A 456 30.80 0.42 20.40
CA THR A 456 29.91 0.89 21.48
C THR A 456 30.35 0.44 22.88
N THR A 457 30.86 -0.78 23.04
CA THR A 457 31.31 -1.29 24.36
C THR A 457 32.53 -0.52 24.84
N ALA A 458 33.50 -0.33 23.94
CA ALA A 458 34.71 0.39 24.25
C ALA A 458 34.46 1.90 24.43
N LEU A 459 33.43 2.49 23.77
CA LEU A 459 32.97 3.85 24.05
C LEU A 459 32.39 4.01 25.47
N LYS A 460 31.65 3.01 25.97
CA LYS A 460 31.11 3.01 27.34
C LYS A 460 32.24 2.94 28.38
N GLU A 461 33.15 1.99 28.21
CA GLU A 461 34.33 1.85 29.08
C GLU A 461 35.14 3.15 29.14
N TYR A 462 35.37 3.78 27.98
CA TYR A 462 36.05 5.08 27.93
C TYR A 462 35.31 6.18 28.71
N VAL A 463 33.97 6.28 28.59
CA VAL A 463 33.19 7.30 29.33
C VAL A 463 33.36 7.13 30.85
N GLU A 464 33.31 5.90 31.34
CA GLU A 464 33.47 5.59 32.76
C GLU A 464 34.89 5.92 33.25
N ASP A 465 35.92 5.47 32.51
CA ASP A 465 37.32 5.70 32.88
C ASP A 465 37.71 7.19 32.82
N ALA A 466 37.27 7.91 31.79
CA ALA A 466 37.53 9.35 31.65
C ALA A 466 36.82 10.17 32.74
N ALA A 467 35.59 9.79 33.12
CA ALA A 467 34.89 10.46 34.21
C ALA A 467 35.58 10.25 35.56
N LYS A 468 36.02 9.01 35.83
CA LYS A 468 36.73 8.65 37.07
C LYS A 468 38.07 9.38 37.17
N LEU A 469 38.86 9.41 36.09
CA LEU A 469 40.14 10.12 36.09
C LEU A 469 39.93 11.64 36.26
N ALA A 470 38.90 12.22 35.63
CA ALA A 470 38.59 13.64 35.76
C ALA A 470 38.23 14.05 37.20
N GLU A 471 37.53 13.19 37.95
CA GLU A 471 37.19 13.40 39.36
C GLU A 471 38.46 13.37 40.23
N GLN A 472 39.28 12.34 40.07
CA GLN A 472 40.54 12.21 40.81
C GLN A 472 41.52 13.38 40.57
N ILE A 473 41.61 13.85 39.31
CA ILE A 473 42.42 15.02 38.95
C ILE A 473 41.90 16.30 39.64
N ASP A 474 40.58 16.47 39.74
CA ASP A 474 40.02 17.67 40.39
C ASP A 474 40.21 17.62 41.92
N GLU A 475 40.09 16.46 42.55
CA GLU A 475 40.41 16.27 43.97
C GLU A 475 41.86 16.64 44.28
N LEU A 476 42.81 16.12 43.48
CA LEU A 476 44.22 16.47 43.60
C LEU A 476 44.45 17.97 43.46
N ARG A 477 43.82 18.59 42.44
CA ARG A 477 43.91 20.04 42.23
C ARG A 477 43.39 20.82 43.44
N GLN A 478 42.26 20.42 44.01
CA GLN A 478 41.67 21.10 45.17
C GLN A 478 42.59 21.00 46.40
N ALA A 479 43.17 19.82 46.66
CA ALA A 479 44.12 19.62 47.75
C ALA A 479 45.35 20.55 47.61
N LEU A 480 45.98 20.59 46.44
CA LEU A 480 47.14 21.44 46.18
C LEU A 480 46.84 22.94 46.33
N VAL A 481 45.67 23.39 45.84
CA VAL A 481 45.26 24.80 46.00
C VAL A 481 45.12 25.17 47.47
N GLU A 482 44.58 24.26 48.28
CA GLU A 482 44.41 24.48 49.71
C GLU A 482 45.75 24.47 50.45
N GLU A 483 46.67 23.56 50.11
CA GLU A 483 48.02 23.53 50.68
C GLU A 483 48.81 24.80 50.34
N PHE A 484 48.76 25.27 49.10
CA PHE A 484 49.37 26.55 48.72
C PHE A 484 48.74 27.74 49.46
N ARG A 485 47.43 27.69 49.74
CA ARG A 485 46.74 28.71 50.54
C ARG A 485 47.25 28.72 51.97
N LEU A 486 47.37 27.55 52.60
CA LEU A 486 47.90 27.39 53.96
C LEU A 486 49.36 27.84 54.04
N LEU A 487 50.21 27.40 53.11
CA LEU A 487 51.61 27.81 53.05
C LEU A 487 51.75 29.33 52.92
N ARG A 488 50.96 29.96 52.04
CA ARG A 488 50.99 31.42 51.87
C ARG A 488 50.59 32.17 53.14
N ASN A 489 49.65 31.63 53.91
CA ASN A 489 49.28 32.23 55.19
C ASN A 489 50.40 32.05 56.22
N TYR A 490 50.97 30.85 56.32
CA TYR A 490 52.08 30.58 57.24
C TYR A 490 53.30 31.47 56.94
N LEU A 491 53.68 31.65 55.68
CA LEU A 491 54.77 32.54 55.28
C LEU A 491 54.58 34.00 55.70
N LYS A 492 53.34 34.47 55.89
CA LYS A 492 53.06 35.83 56.42
C LYS A 492 53.31 35.91 57.93
N GLU A 493 53.14 34.81 58.65
CA GLU A 493 53.27 34.74 60.12
C GLU A 493 54.73 34.52 60.55
N VAL A 494 55.51 33.78 59.74
CA VAL A 494 56.92 33.42 60.01
C VAL A 494 57.81 34.61 60.45
N PRO A 495 57.79 35.79 59.82
CA PRO A 495 58.59 36.93 60.28
C PRO A 495 58.28 37.37 61.72
N GLY A 496 57.03 37.25 62.16
CA GLY A 496 56.60 37.63 63.51
C GLY A 496 57.10 36.66 64.58
N LEU A 497 57.39 35.41 64.23
CA LEU A 497 57.82 34.37 65.17
C LEU A 497 59.19 34.69 65.79
N VAL A 498 60.12 35.28 65.04
CA VAL A 498 61.42 35.72 65.58
C VAL A 498 61.25 36.83 66.62
N SER A 499 60.34 37.77 66.37
CA SER A 499 60.03 38.84 67.34
C SER A 499 59.40 38.26 68.61
N ILE A 500 58.51 37.27 68.49
CA ILE A 500 57.96 36.55 69.64
C ILE A 500 59.06 35.84 70.41
N GLY A 501 59.94 35.09 69.74
CA GLY A 501 61.07 34.40 70.37
C GLY A 501 62.05 35.36 71.06
N SER A 502 62.32 36.52 70.46
CA SER A 502 63.18 37.56 71.05
C SER A 502 62.55 38.17 72.30
N ASN A 503 61.25 38.46 72.26
CA ASN A 503 60.51 38.96 73.42
C ASN A 503 60.46 37.93 74.55
N LEU A 504 60.32 36.64 74.23
CA LEU A 504 60.36 35.56 75.21
C LEU A 504 61.75 35.43 75.83
N ALA A 505 62.82 35.54 75.04
CA ALA A 505 64.19 35.47 75.58
C ALA A 505 64.53 36.67 76.48
N GLY A 506 63.94 37.85 76.23
CA GLY A 506 64.19 39.04 77.04
C GLY A 506 65.67 39.42 77.07
N ASP A 507 66.19 39.71 78.27
CA ASP A 507 67.61 40.04 78.49
C ASP A 507 68.48 38.82 78.84
N TRP A 508 67.93 37.60 78.80
CA TRP A 508 68.67 36.38 79.17
C TRP A 508 69.67 35.98 78.09
N HIS A 509 70.97 36.17 78.36
CA HIS A 509 72.01 35.89 77.38
C HIS A 509 72.04 34.42 76.91
N CYS A 510 71.78 33.48 77.82
CA CYS A 510 71.77 32.04 77.53
C CYS A 510 70.71 31.62 76.47
N LEU A 511 69.61 32.37 76.34
CA LEU A 511 68.52 32.08 75.39
C LEU A 511 68.76 32.68 74.00
N LEU A 512 69.70 33.63 73.85
CA LEU A 512 70.01 34.28 72.56
C LEU A 512 70.48 33.29 71.50
N SER A 513 71.20 32.23 71.91
CA SER A 513 71.63 31.15 71.01
C SER A 513 70.44 30.43 70.35
N GLN A 514 69.34 30.28 71.08
CA GLN A 514 68.10 29.65 70.58
C GLN A 514 67.28 30.61 69.72
N VAL A 515 67.26 31.91 70.04
CA VAL A 515 66.67 32.94 69.17
C VAL A 515 67.39 32.98 67.81
N LYS A 516 68.73 32.89 67.80
CA LYS A 516 69.51 32.80 66.56
C LYS A 516 69.19 31.53 65.75
N ARG A 517 68.94 30.41 66.43
CA ARG A 517 68.48 29.17 65.77
C ARG A 517 67.06 29.33 65.19
N LEU A 518 66.19 30.04 65.87
CA LEU A 518 64.85 30.38 65.39
C LEU A 518 64.92 31.26 64.13
N GLU A 519 65.80 32.25 64.09
CA GLU A 519 66.08 33.07 62.89
C GLU A 519 66.53 32.22 61.70
N GLN A 520 67.44 31.26 61.92
CA GLN A 520 67.90 30.36 60.88
C GLN A 520 66.77 29.48 60.33
N LEU A 521 65.94 28.90 61.20
CA LEU A 521 64.82 28.04 60.79
C LEU A 521 63.74 28.83 60.06
N THR A 522 63.38 30.01 60.55
CA THR A 522 62.39 30.90 59.92
C THR A 522 62.86 31.39 58.55
N THR A 523 64.15 31.71 58.39
CA THR A 523 64.76 32.03 57.09
C THR A 523 64.69 30.83 56.13
N ALA A 524 65.04 29.63 56.60
CA ALA A 524 64.95 28.41 55.79
C ALA A 524 63.51 28.12 55.33
N VAL A 525 62.51 28.36 56.18
CA VAL A 525 61.09 28.26 55.81
C VAL A 525 60.70 29.32 54.77
N GLN A 526 61.17 30.56 54.90
CA GLN A 526 60.89 31.61 53.91
C GLN A 526 61.49 31.31 52.54
N GLU A 527 62.75 30.89 52.50
CA GLU A 527 63.44 30.52 51.26
C GLU A 527 62.76 29.33 50.60
N LYS A 528 62.57 28.23 51.34
CA LYS A 528 61.91 27.03 50.82
C LYS A 528 60.46 27.31 50.40
N GLY A 529 59.67 27.98 51.23
CA GLY A 529 58.27 28.26 50.93
C GLY A 529 58.07 29.20 49.74
N THR A 530 58.98 30.16 49.54
CA THR A 530 58.95 31.02 48.34
C THR A 530 59.29 30.23 47.08
N LEU A 531 60.29 29.34 47.14
CA LEU A 531 60.63 28.43 46.05
C LEU A 531 59.48 27.47 45.73
N THR A 532 58.80 26.90 46.74
CA THR A 532 57.64 26.01 46.57
C THR A 532 56.48 26.70 45.87
N LEU A 533 56.20 27.97 46.20
CA LEU A 533 55.16 28.76 45.53
C LEU A 533 55.51 29.16 44.09
N GLN A 534 56.79 29.14 43.72
CA GLN A 534 57.29 29.39 42.37
C GLN A 534 57.55 28.10 41.58
N ALA A 535 57.55 26.95 42.27
CA ALA A 535 57.80 25.66 41.66
C ALA A 535 56.61 25.28 40.79
N ASN A 536 56.90 24.94 39.54
CA ASN A 536 55.90 24.50 38.59
C ASN A 536 55.71 22.97 38.59
N HIS A 537 56.42 22.18 39.39
CA HIS A 537 56.38 20.71 39.31
C HIS A 537 55.91 20.04 40.60
N ILE A 538 54.98 19.08 40.49
CA ILE A 538 54.29 18.51 41.66
C ILE A 538 55.25 17.75 42.57
N ASN A 539 56.17 16.97 41.99
CA ASN A 539 57.16 16.21 42.76
C ASN A 539 58.12 17.13 43.54
N ILE A 540 58.33 18.35 43.06
CA ILE A 540 59.13 19.37 43.76
C ILE A 540 58.28 20.03 44.85
N VAL A 541 56.99 20.26 44.59
CA VAL A 541 56.05 20.86 45.53
C VAL A 541 55.79 19.94 46.73
N ASP A 542 55.46 18.66 46.51
CA ASP A 542 55.13 17.71 47.58
C ASP A 542 56.31 17.50 48.53
N ALA A 543 57.50 17.23 48.00
CA ALA A 543 58.71 17.08 48.80
C ALA A 543 59.06 18.36 49.57
N ALA A 544 58.86 19.54 48.96
CA ALA A 544 59.14 20.81 49.61
C ALA A 544 58.08 21.17 50.68
N LEU A 545 56.81 20.79 50.50
CA LEU A 545 55.76 20.97 51.50
C LEU A 545 55.99 20.08 52.73
N GLU A 546 56.41 18.83 52.54
CA GLU A 546 56.80 17.94 53.63
C GLU A 546 57.98 18.52 54.43
N ASP A 547 59.02 18.99 53.74
CA ASP A 547 60.16 19.66 54.35
C ASP A 547 59.77 20.91 55.15
N ILE A 548 58.88 21.76 54.62
CA ILE A 548 58.39 22.96 55.30
C ILE A 548 57.57 22.58 56.53
N SER A 549 56.76 21.53 56.46
CA SER A 549 56.01 21.01 57.61
C SER A 549 56.95 20.56 58.74
N GLN A 550 58.04 19.87 58.42
CA GLN A 550 59.05 19.48 59.41
C GLN A 550 59.73 20.70 60.06
N LEU A 551 60.08 21.72 59.27
CA LEU A 551 60.64 22.96 59.80
C LEU A 551 59.65 23.72 60.68
N GLN A 552 58.37 23.74 60.32
CA GLN A 552 57.30 24.34 61.14
C GLN A 552 57.22 23.68 62.52
N ILE A 553 57.29 22.34 62.58
CA ILE A 553 57.29 21.59 63.85
C ILE A 553 58.51 22.00 64.70
N GLN A 554 59.70 22.10 64.10
CA GLN A 554 60.91 22.49 64.82
C GLN A 554 60.85 23.93 65.35
N ILE A 555 60.31 24.86 64.57
CA ILE A 555 60.08 26.26 64.99
C ILE A 555 59.15 26.30 66.20
N GLN A 556 58.04 25.55 66.16
CA GLN A 556 57.08 25.51 67.26
C GLN A 556 57.71 24.95 68.53
N GLN A 557 58.43 23.83 68.43
CA GLN A 557 59.14 23.23 69.57
C GLN A 557 60.15 24.19 70.20
N LEU A 558 60.85 24.99 69.38
CA LEU A 558 61.84 25.95 69.86
C LEU A 558 61.20 27.15 70.56
N LEU A 559 60.07 27.64 70.05
CA LEU A 559 59.27 28.69 70.71
C LEU A 559 58.73 28.21 72.06
N ASP A 560 58.21 26.98 72.11
CA ASP A 560 57.72 26.37 73.36
C ASP A 560 58.86 26.24 74.38
N TYR A 561 60.06 25.82 73.95
CA TYR A 561 61.25 25.76 74.79
C TYR A 561 61.64 27.14 75.35
N LEU A 562 61.77 28.15 74.47
CA LEU A 562 62.09 29.53 74.87
C LEU A 562 61.10 30.08 75.91
N ARG A 563 59.81 29.80 75.71
CA ARG A 563 58.75 30.21 76.64
C ARG A 563 58.92 29.57 78.00
N VAL A 564 59.06 28.24 78.06
CA VAL A 564 59.14 27.50 79.32
C VAL A 564 60.38 27.91 80.13
N GLU A 565 61.55 28.01 79.48
CA GLU A 565 62.78 28.40 80.17
C GLU A 565 62.72 29.84 80.68
N SER A 566 62.22 30.78 79.87
CA SER A 566 62.07 32.18 80.27
C SER A 566 61.09 32.34 81.44
N GLU A 567 59.93 31.67 81.38
CA GLU A 567 58.94 31.68 82.47
C GLU A 567 59.54 31.14 83.78
N GLN A 568 60.33 30.06 83.71
CA GLN A 568 61.02 29.50 84.88
C GLN A 568 62.07 30.47 85.46
N MET A 569 62.90 31.08 84.60
CA MET A 569 63.92 32.04 85.04
C MET A 569 63.25 33.26 85.67
N GLN A 570 62.21 33.81 85.03
CA GLN A 570 61.47 34.96 85.55
C GLN A 570 60.81 34.65 86.89
N GLN A 571 60.19 33.47 87.04
CA GLN A 571 59.59 33.06 88.31
C GLN A 571 60.62 33.04 89.45
N ARG A 572 61.85 32.58 89.19
CA ARG A 572 62.93 32.63 90.19
C ARG A 572 63.38 34.05 90.50
N VAL A 573 63.45 34.92 89.49
CA VAL A 573 63.75 36.35 89.70
C VAL A 573 62.68 37.00 90.58
N ASP A 574 61.40 36.71 90.33
CA ASP A 574 60.30 37.23 91.13
C ASP A 574 60.39 36.75 92.59
N ASN A 575 60.75 35.48 92.82
CA ASN A 575 61.01 34.93 94.16
C ASN A 575 62.17 35.64 94.86
N ILE A 576 63.29 35.83 94.17
CA ILE A 576 64.46 36.57 94.70
C ILE A 576 64.07 38.02 95.02
N SER A 577 63.36 38.69 94.11
CA SER A 577 62.94 40.08 94.27
C SER A 577 61.97 40.23 95.44
N TYR A 578 60.98 39.35 95.57
CA TYR A 578 60.09 39.32 96.73
C TYR A 578 60.88 39.13 98.02
N ALA A 579 61.83 38.19 98.00
CA ALA A 579 62.62 37.85 99.16
C ALA A 579 63.48 39.03 99.65
N THR A 580 64.23 39.63 98.74
CA THR A 580 65.07 40.80 99.01
C THR A 580 64.26 42.03 99.43
N GLN A 581 63.09 42.28 98.82
CA GLN A 581 62.23 43.43 99.15
C GLN A 581 61.64 43.33 100.57
N THR A 582 61.44 42.12 101.10
CA THR A 582 60.89 41.90 102.44
C THR A 582 61.86 42.29 103.56
N VAL A 583 63.16 42.32 103.26
CA VAL A 583 64.24 42.61 104.21
C VAL A 583 64.68 44.08 104.16
N ILE A 584 64.26 44.82 103.12
CA ILE A 584 64.53 46.25 102.95
C ILE A 584 63.55 47.07 103.81
N ASP A 585 64.07 48.04 104.56
CA ASP A 585 63.24 48.92 105.39
C ASP A 585 62.40 49.92 104.54
N PRO A 586 61.40 50.60 105.11
CA PRO A 586 60.57 51.56 104.37
C PRO A 586 61.32 52.78 103.81
N GLN A 587 62.57 53.01 104.25
CA GLN A 587 63.45 54.07 103.77
C GLN A 587 64.38 53.57 102.66
N GLY A 588 64.30 52.29 102.29
CA GLY A 588 65.10 51.66 101.24
C GLY A 588 66.46 51.13 101.73
N ASN A 589 66.70 51.08 103.04
CA ASN A 589 67.98 50.62 103.58
C ASN A 589 67.97 49.12 103.87
N VAL A 590 69.08 48.47 103.53
CA VAL A 590 69.33 47.06 103.86
C VAL A 590 70.03 47.00 105.23
N PRO A 591 69.58 46.14 106.17
CA PRO A 591 70.25 45.95 107.45
C PRO A 591 71.72 45.50 107.27
N PRO A 592 72.67 45.98 108.11
CA PRO A 592 74.10 45.71 107.93
C PRO A 592 74.46 44.22 107.88
N GLU A 593 73.70 43.39 108.60
CA GLU A 593 73.85 41.93 108.67
C GLU A 593 73.52 41.22 107.35
N TYR A 594 72.70 41.82 106.50
CA TYR A 594 72.28 41.26 105.20
C TYR A 594 72.97 41.90 104.00
N GLN A 595 73.73 42.99 104.19
CA GLN A 595 74.41 43.71 103.12
C GLN A 595 75.32 42.79 102.28
N SER A 596 76.08 41.90 102.93
CA SER A 596 76.95 40.95 102.24
C SER A 596 76.18 39.92 101.41
N ASN A 597 74.98 39.53 101.84
CA ASN A 597 74.13 38.60 101.10
C ASN A 597 73.48 39.30 99.90
N MET A 598 73.04 40.56 100.05
CA MET A 598 72.52 41.37 98.95
C MET A 598 73.57 41.62 97.85
N ASP A 599 74.82 41.90 98.22
CA ASP A 599 75.92 42.03 97.26
C ASP A 599 76.19 40.70 96.52
N LEU A 600 76.12 39.56 97.22
CA LEU A 600 76.29 38.24 96.61
C LEU A 600 75.12 37.86 95.69
N ILE A 601 73.88 38.18 96.07
CA ILE A 601 72.68 38.01 95.24
C ILE A 601 72.81 38.83 93.96
N GLY A 602 73.22 40.10 94.07
CA GLY A 602 73.49 40.94 92.90
C GLY A 602 74.54 40.35 91.97
N ARG A 603 75.63 39.78 92.52
CA ARG A 603 76.66 39.08 91.73
C ARG A 603 76.14 37.81 91.06
N TYR A 604 75.37 36.99 91.77
CA TYR A 604 74.77 35.78 91.19
C TYR A 604 73.73 36.12 90.12
N TYR A 605 72.93 37.16 90.31
CA TYR A 605 71.99 37.66 89.31
C TYR A 605 72.72 38.19 88.07
N GLN A 606 73.78 38.98 88.25
CA GLN A 606 74.60 39.47 87.15
C GLN A 606 75.34 38.34 86.42
N HIS A 607 75.73 37.28 87.14
CA HIS A 607 76.27 36.06 86.54
C HIS A 607 75.21 35.29 85.76
N ALA A 608 73.99 35.19 86.28
CA ALA A 608 72.86 34.53 85.61
C ALA A 608 72.48 35.22 84.29
N MET A 609 72.42 36.56 84.30
CA MET A 609 72.09 37.37 83.12
C MET A 609 73.15 37.29 82.02
N ASN A 610 74.43 37.18 82.39
CA ASN A 610 75.55 37.14 81.43
C ASN A 610 76.04 35.73 81.09
N SER A 611 75.41 34.69 81.64
CA SER A 611 75.80 33.30 81.38
C SER A 611 75.38 32.87 79.99
N ASP A 612 76.28 32.16 79.29
CA ASP A 612 76.03 31.57 77.97
C ASP A 612 75.19 30.28 78.06
N ASN A 613 75.04 29.71 79.25
CA ASN A 613 74.43 28.40 79.48
C ASN A 613 73.22 28.49 80.42
N CYS A 614 72.07 27.95 79.99
CA CYS A 614 70.83 27.98 80.77
C CYS A 614 70.97 27.25 82.12
N ASN A 615 71.77 26.18 82.18
CA ASN A 615 72.00 25.46 83.44
C ASN A 615 72.80 26.31 84.44
N GLU A 616 73.79 27.05 83.95
CA GLU A 616 74.59 27.96 84.78
C GLU A 616 73.77 29.18 85.21
N THR A 617 72.91 29.70 84.33
CA THR A 617 71.91 30.73 84.66
C THR A 617 70.98 30.24 85.77
N ASN A 618 70.40 29.06 85.63
CA ASN A 618 69.52 28.47 86.65
C ASN A 618 70.26 28.21 87.96
N ASP A 619 71.48 27.64 87.93
CA ASP A 619 72.29 27.39 89.13
C ASP A 619 72.64 28.69 89.87
N ALA A 620 72.96 29.74 89.13
CA ALA A 620 73.22 31.06 89.69
C ALA A 620 71.95 31.67 90.31
N LEU A 621 70.81 31.57 89.64
CA LEU A 621 69.51 31.99 90.19
C LEU A 621 69.11 31.19 91.42
N VAL A 622 69.32 29.87 91.44
CA VAL A 622 69.07 29.01 92.62
C VAL A 622 69.95 29.42 93.79
N LYS A 623 71.23 29.72 93.55
CA LYS A 623 72.14 30.22 94.60
C LYS A 623 71.70 31.59 95.13
N ALA A 624 71.28 32.49 94.25
CA ALA A 624 70.72 33.79 94.62
C ALA A 624 69.42 33.63 95.43
N GLU A 625 68.51 32.77 94.99
CA GLU A 625 67.23 32.46 95.65
C GLU A 625 67.43 31.84 97.03
N ASN A 626 68.37 30.90 97.18
CA ASN A 626 68.72 30.32 98.47
C ASN A 626 69.26 31.36 99.45
N LEU A 627 70.15 32.26 98.98
CA LEU A 627 70.65 33.36 99.80
C LEU A 627 69.53 34.35 100.14
N ALA A 628 68.61 34.62 99.20
CA ALA A 628 67.47 35.49 99.43
C ALA A 628 66.52 34.93 100.50
N ASN A 629 66.24 33.63 100.43
CA ASN A 629 65.40 32.93 101.39
C ASN A 629 66.03 32.85 102.79
N GLN A 630 67.37 32.71 102.89
CA GLN A 630 68.09 32.73 104.17
C GLN A 630 67.96 34.07 104.93
N MET A 631 67.61 35.15 104.25
CA MET A 631 67.41 36.46 104.90
C MET A 631 66.00 36.65 105.49
N ILE A 632 65.04 35.80 105.11
CA ILE A 632 63.64 35.87 105.60
C ILE A 632 63.33 34.74 106.57
N LEU A 633 64.07 33.63 106.50
CA LEU A 633 63.97 32.53 107.45
C LEU A 633 64.80 32.89 108.70
N PRO A 634 64.20 32.88 109.91
CA PRO A 634 64.86 33.28 111.15
C PRO A 634 65.97 32.35 111.63
#